data_AF-A0A918Q0C0-F1
#
_entry.id   AF-A0A918Q0C0-F1
#
_cell.length_a   1.000
_cell.length_b   1.000
_cell.length_c   1.000
_cell.angle_alpha   90.00
_cell.angle_beta   90.00
_cell.angle_gamma   90.00
#
_symmetry.space_group_name_H-M   'P 1'
#
loop_
_entity.id
_entity.type
_entity.pdbx_description
1 polymer ?
#
loop_
_entity_poly.entity_id
_entity_poly.type
_entity_poly.pdbx_seq_one_letter_code
_entity_poly.pdbx_strand_id
1 'polypeptide(L)'
;MQTSKPRTGRTEDRQPAHGQATARRETSGNGAAVPPPLTAAALRAAQGDAGNAAVTGMIARRARTTDAPEQPGTEVHDVLRSAGRPLAGPLRTEMESRFGTDFSGVRLHTGAVAARSARAIGARAYTSGSHVVLGDGGGDKHTLAHELTHVVQQRQGPVAGTDHGNGLRVSDPSDRFEREAEANAHRIMAGPAPVQRAEADTAASAGTALAGTASTGAASSRSAVIQRKGHEALSGKLPAAGSGSGSLPSFLKAWGRAPAQESPELTAIRRGIERYDGDPKREPMHCLQQLLELLLAVSNAEENLEGKPERETRPAREFLTAARSALKAENDLVTEQIGRDSDFPAEARAPFEAMTAGGLLWNEETWADSAVAFAMSGPSYFRELSEMNRAGMANDIRTRGRQDWVSDVERTLAAALRQSVLCHYTKDEERARQLSRANQIKSKTELLKADPDAPNNSEGYDRHVLANEGFVFFFLEAPGSEFRDTRFGKVRFEIPLADSPLESQGWLMLSDFAQREYPTIHAKPTDPAATRSQLPTRREKMPAEFSLPVRNFDLGAGKADVDLEKILELSKQEPDEQRGSQILYAKTQAAADEHSTMTYGSGARKKEYKERLRSNTLRGRDIVPGLVDRAVLEIMRLEEVNPALADRLKNMSGTELMNFLLKDLLRPQAMLPNSVDLSKAVMRVKP
;
A
#
# COMPACT_ATOMS: atom_id res chain seq x y z
N MET A 1 -86.84 -37.83 17.67
CA MET A 1 -87.75 -37.05 18.53
C MET A 1 -86.98 -35.79 18.92
N GLN A 2 -87.36 -34.62 18.38
CA GLN A 2 -88.13 -33.58 19.11
C GLN A 2 -87.33 -33.07 20.33
N THR A 3 -86.99 -31.79 20.50
CA THR A 3 -87.72 -30.52 20.29
C THR A 3 -86.74 -29.36 20.58
N SER A 4 -86.65 -28.31 19.74
CA SER A 4 -87.29 -26.98 19.90
C SER A 4 -86.46 -25.90 20.64
N LYS A 5 -85.93 -24.91 19.87
CA LYS A 5 -86.17 -23.42 19.89
C LYS A 5 -86.47 -22.68 21.23
N PRO A 6 -86.38 -21.32 21.31
CA PRO A 6 -85.78 -20.31 20.37
C PRO A 6 -85.15 -19.00 21.00
N ARG A 7 -84.64 -18.14 20.08
CA ARG A 7 -84.75 -16.64 20.01
C ARG A 7 -83.92 -15.79 21.01
N THR A 8 -83.31 -14.65 20.66
CA THR A 8 -83.50 -13.56 19.66
C THR A 8 -82.12 -12.93 19.33
N GLY A 9 -81.80 -12.27 18.22
CA GLY A 9 -82.55 -11.80 17.05
C GLY A 9 -81.84 -10.55 16.49
N ARG A 10 -81.72 -10.50 15.15
CA ARG A 10 -81.49 -9.35 14.24
C ARG A 10 -80.11 -8.67 14.26
N THR A 11 -79.48 -8.37 13.14
CA THR A 11 -79.83 -8.45 11.69
C THR A 11 -78.49 -8.35 10.95
N GLU A 12 -78.12 -9.32 10.11
CA GLU A 12 -78.39 -9.37 8.65
C GLU A 12 -77.74 -8.16 7.94
N ASP A 13 -76.89 -8.29 6.93
CA ASP A 13 -76.89 -9.18 5.75
C ASP A 13 -75.54 -8.89 5.03
N ARG A 14 -74.90 -9.70 4.18
CA ARG A 14 -75.23 -10.96 3.51
C ARG A 14 -73.89 -11.52 2.98
N GLN A 15 -73.71 -12.80 3.27
CA GLN A 15 -72.85 -13.86 2.70
C GLN A 15 -72.76 -13.95 1.14
N PRO A 16 -72.06 -14.95 0.52
CA PRO A 16 -70.95 -15.80 1.01
C PRO A 16 -69.85 -16.21 -0.03
N ALA A 17 -68.79 -16.79 0.55
CA ALA A 17 -67.92 -17.93 0.20
C ALA A 17 -67.91 -18.69 -1.16
N HIS A 18 -66.66 -19.13 -1.45
CA HIS A 18 -66.18 -20.39 -2.08
C HIS A 18 -66.16 -20.55 -3.61
N GLY A 19 -64.98 -20.93 -4.13
CA GLY A 19 -64.83 -21.55 -5.45
C GLY A 19 -63.40 -21.56 -6.00
N GLN A 20 -62.94 -22.71 -6.44
CA GLN A 20 -61.57 -23.04 -6.85
C GLN A 20 -61.11 -22.44 -8.21
N ALA A 21 -59.78 -22.31 -8.32
CA ALA A 21 -58.90 -22.44 -9.49
C ALA A 21 -59.46 -22.34 -10.93
N THR A 22 -58.85 -21.49 -11.76
CA THR A 22 -58.38 -21.79 -13.14
C THR A 22 -57.68 -20.56 -13.76
N ALA A 23 -56.82 -20.81 -14.75
CA ALA A 23 -55.82 -19.89 -15.29
C ALA A 23 -56.22 -19.22 -16.63
N ARG A 24 -55.55 -18.08 -16.92
CA ARG A 24 -55.37 -17.34 -18.21
C ARG A 24 -56.61 -16.60 -18.76
N ARG A 25 -56.57 -15.42 -19.40
CA ARG A 25 -55.52 -14.61 -20.07
C ARG A 25 -56.07 -13.18 -20.33
N GLU A 26 -55.18 -12.16 -20.39
CA GLU A 26 -55.27 -10.90 -21.19
C GLU A 26 -56.43 -9.90 -20.91
N THR A 27 -56.32 -8.56 -20.99
CA THR A 27 -55.28 -7.57 -21.31
C THR A 27 -55.77 -6.18 -20.87
N SER A 28 -54.82 -5.34 -20.46
CA SER A 28 -54.76 -3.87 -20.57
C SER A 28 -55.95 -2.99 -20.15
N GLY A 29 -55.73 -2.22 -19.07
CA GLY A 29 -56.47 -1.02 -18.71
C GLY A 29 -55.51 -0.03 -18.06
N ASN A 30 -54.80 0.71 -18.91
CA ASN A 30 -53.81 1.71 -18.55
C ASN A 30 -54.46 2.84 -17.74
N GLY A 31 -54.00 3.03 -16.51
CA GLY A 31 -54.52 4.05 -15.60
C GLY A 31 -53.88 3.90 -14.24
N ALA A 32 -52.54 4.00 -14.17
CA ALA A 32 -51.84 4.09 -12.90
C ALA A 32 -52.34 5.36 -12.19
N ALA A 33 -53.28 5.20 -11.26
CA ALA A 33 -53.62 6.23 -10.30
C ALA A 33 -52.30 6.64 -9.62
N VAL A 34 -51.86 7.86 -9.90
CA VAL A 34 -50.65 8.43 -9.29
C VAL A 34 -50.86 8.34 -7.78
N PRO A 35 -50.03 7.58 -7.04
CA PRO A 35 -50.21 7.48 -5.61
C PRO A 35 -50.04 8.88 -5.03
N PRO A 36 -50.93 9.31 -4.10
CA PRO A 36 -50.86 10.66 -3.56
C PRO A 36 -49.46 10.96 -3.02
N PRO A 37 -49.03 12.23 -3.05
CA PRO A 37 -47.70 12.60 -2.59
C PRO A 37 -47.50 12.16 -1.14
N LEU A 38 -46.33 11.58 -0.84
CA LEU A 38 -45.95 11.24 0.54
C LEU A 38 -45.72 12.54 1.31
N THR A 39 -46.80 13.14 1.81
CA THR A 39 -46.73 14.32 2.65
C THR A 39 -46.19 13.94 4.02
N ALA A 40 -45.54 14.89 4.69
CA ALA A 40 -45.05 14.68 6.06
C ALA A 40 -46.18 14.26 7.02
N ALA A 41 -47.42 14.70 6.77
CA ALA A 41 -48.60 14.29 7.52
C ALA A 41 -48.92 12.79 7.33
N ALA A 42 -48.85 12.28 6.09
CA ALA A 42 -49.11 10.87 5.80
C ALA A 42 -48.01 9.94 6.37
N LEU A 43 -46.75 10.38 6.34
CA LEU A 43 -45.64 9.63 6.95
C LEU A 43 -45.75 9.61 8.47
N ARG A 44 -46.13 10.73 9.11
CA ARG A 44 -46.35 10.77 10.57
C ARG A 44 -47.57 9.96 11.02
N ALA A 45 -48.66 9.97 10.24
CA ALA A 45 -49.82 9.13 10.53
C ALA A 45 -49.45 7.64 10.44
N ALA A 46 -48.75 7.22 9.39
CA ALA A 46 -48.24 5.85 9.27
C ALA A 46 -47.23 5.49 10.37
N GLN A 47 -46.43 6.46 10.81
CA GLN A 47 -45.51 6.30 11.94
C GLN A 47 -46.24 6.11 13.27
N GLY A 48 -47.34 6.86 13.48
CA GLY A 48 -48.16 6.80 14.68
C GLY A 48 -49.01 5.53 14.78
N ASP A 49 -49.62 5.12 13.67
CA ASP A 49 -50.58 4.01 13.65
C ASP A 49 -49.90 2.64 13.46
N ALA A 50 -48.80 2.57 12.71
CA ALA A 50 -48.17 1.31 12.31
C ALA A 50 -46.65 1.27 12.56
N GLY A 51 -46.09 2.32 13.16
CA GLY A 51 -44.68 2.40 13.55
C GLY A 51 -43.72 2.66 12.39
N ASN A 52 -42.46 2.93 12.73
CA ASN A 52 -41.41 3.32 11.78
C ASN A 52 -41.19 2.26 10.68
N ALA A 53 -41.47 0.99 10.94
CA ALA A 53 -41.36 -0.09 9.94
C ALA A 53 -42.36 0.07 8.79
N ALA A 54 -43.57 0.59 9.04
CA ALA A 54 -44.55 0.88 7.99
C ALA A 54 -44.11 2.09 7.14
N VAL A 55 -43.48 3.09 7.77
CA VAL A 55 -42.89 4.25 7.10
C VAL A 55 -41.73 3.83 6.20
N THR A 56 -40.80 3.02 6.71
CA THR A 56 -39.70 2.43 5.93
C THR A 56 -40.25 1.54 4.83
N GLY A 57 -41.33 0.80 5.08
CA GLY A 57 -42.03 -0.02 4.09
C GLY A 57 -42.62 0.79 2.95
N MET A 58 -43.24 1.95 3.24
CA MET A 58 -43.78 2.87 2.23
C MET A 58 -42.68 3.56 1.41
N ILE A 59 -41.61 4.02 2.05
CA ILE A 59 -40.43 4.60 1.39
C ILE A 59 -39.75 3.53 0.52
N ALA A 60 -39.55 2.32 1.05
CA ALA A 60 -38.98 1.20 0.32
C ALA A 60 -39.89 0.70 -0.81
N ARG A 61 -41.22 0.79 -0.69
CA ARG A 61 -42.15 0.39 -1.76
C ARG A 61 -42.15 1.41 -2.91
N ARG A 62 -41.87 2.68 -2.62
CA ARG A 62 -41.66 3.73 -3.64
C ARG A 62 -40.25 3.68 -4.25
N ALA A 63 -39.24 3.29 -3.47
CA ALA A 63 -37.92 2.95 -4.00
C ALA A 63 -37.93 1.66 -4.85
N ARG A 64 -38.86 0.74 -4.59
CA ARG A 64 -39.08 -0.51 -5.34
C ARG A 64 -39.97 -0.37 -6.59
N THR A 65 -40.47 0.82 -6.91
CA THR A 65 -41.11 1.11 -8.23
C THR A 65 -40.12 1.59 -9.28
N THR A 66 -38.81 1.51 -9.00
CA THR A 66 -37.74 1.57 -9.99
C THR A 66 -36.83 0.36 -9.77
N ASP A 67 -37.24 -0.74 -10.40
CA ASP A 67 -36.62 -2.04 -10.67
C ASP A 67 -35.94 -2.90 -9.57
N ALA A 68 -36.20 -4.20 -9.69
CA ALA A 68 -35.90 -5.31 -8.79
C ALA A 68 -34.53 -5.98 -9.10
N PRO A 69 -34.05 -6.97 -8.30
CA PRO A 69 -32.63 -7.34 -8.23
C PRO A 69 -32.18 -8.25 -9.39
N GLU A 70 -31.13 -7.84 -10.11
CA GLU A 70 -30.50 -8.64 -11.17
C GLU A 70 -29.50 -9.67 -10.61
N GLN A 71 -29.61 -10.91 -11.08
CA GLN A 71 -28.61 -11.94 -10.81
C GLN A 71 -27.37 -11.73 -11.70
N PRO A 72 -26.14 -11.82 -11.15
CA PRO A 72 -24.91 -11.40 -11.84
C PRO A 72 -24.50 -12.25 -13.07
N GLY A 73 -25.18 -13.37 -13.34
CA GLY A 73 -24.84 -14.28 -14.44
C GLY A 73 -25.52 -14.01 -15.79
N THR A 74 -26.72 -13.40 -15.82
CA THR A 74 -27.47 -13.21 -17.07
C THR A 74 -26.91 -12.05 -17.90
N GLU A 75 -26.48 -10.96 -17.27
CA GLU A 75 -25.96 -9.79 -17.98
C GLU A 75 -24.66 -10.08 -18.75
N VAL A 76 -23.76 -10.92 -18.22
CA VAL A 76 -22.53 -11.35 -18.92
C VAL A 76 -22.87 -12.15 -20.18
N HIS A 77 -23.82 -13.09 -20.10
CA HIS A 77 -24.21 -13.88 -21.25
C HIS A 77 -25.02 -13.08 -22.29
N ASP A 78 -25.82 -12.11 -21.86
CA ASP A 78 -26.64 -11.30 -22.75
C ASP A 78 -25.79 -10.26 -23.52
N VAL A 79 -24.77 -9.67 -22.88
CA VAL A 79 -23.78 -8.82 -23.56
C VAL A 79 -22.98 -9.62 -24.57
N LEU A 80 -22.50 -10.83 -24.21
CA LEU A 80 -21.70 -11.68 -25.10
C LEU A 80 -22.51 -12.27 -26.28
N ARG A 81 -23.84 -12.43 -26.15
CA ARG A 81 -24.74 -12.82 -27.26
C ARG A 81 -25.11 -11.67 -28.20
N SER A 82 -24.89 -10.42 -27.77
CA SER A 82 -25.09 -9.27 -28.64
C SER A 82 -23.99 -9.18 -29.71
N ALA A 83 -24.26 -8.50 -30.81
CA ALA A 83 -23.34 -8.49 -31.96
C ALA A 83 -21.98 -7.79 -31.67
N GLY A 84 -21.92 -6.92 -30.65
CA GLY A 84 -20.78 -6.03 -30.40
C GLY A 84 -20.44 -5.14 -31.59
N ARG A 85 -19.38 -4.33 -31.49
CA ARG A 85 -18.86 -3.54 -32.62
C ARG A 85 -17.41 -3.97 -32.92
N PRO A 86 -16.98 -4.03 -34.18
CA PRO A 86 -15.56 -4.24 -34.48
C PRO A 86 -14.71 -3.12 -33.86
N LEU A 87 -13.44 -3.41 -33.57
CA LEU A 87 -12.46 -2.36 -33.27
C LEU A 87 -12.41 -1.34 -34.41
N ALA A 88 -12.39 -0.05 -34.05
CA ALA A 88 -12.33 1.03 -35.02
C ALA A 88 -11.02 0.97 -35.81
N GLY A 89 -11.07 1.18 -37.13
CA GLY A 89 -9.96 0.96 -38.07
C GLY A 89 -8.58 1.45 -37.59
N PRO A 90 -8.40 2.73 -37.22
CA PRO A 90 -7.09 3.24 -36.78
C PRO A 90 -6.58 2.59 -35.48
N LEU A 91 -7.49 2.30 -34.53
CA LEU A 91 -7.16 1.64 -33.27
C LEU A 91 -6.88 0.14 -33.47
N ARG A 92 -7.61 -0.50 -34.38
CA ARG A 92 -7.37 -1.89 -34.78
C ARG A 92 -6.00 -2.01 -35.43
N THR A 93 -5.68 -1.18 -36.42
CA THR A 93 -4.38 -1.18 -37.10
C THR A 93 -3.23 -0.86 -36.14
N GLU A 94 -3.40 0.09 -35.20
CA GLU A 94 -2.39 0.38 -34.18
C GLU A 94 -2.14 -0.83 -33.26
N MET A 95 -3.20 -1.50 -32.80
CA MET A 95 -3.08 -2.67 -31.92
C MET A 95 -2.55 -3.90 -32.68
N GLU A 96 -3.03 -4.17 -33.89
CA GLU A 96 -2.53 -5.26 -34.75
C GLU A 96 -1.05 -5.09 -35.06
N SER A 97 -0.61 -3.85 -35.28
CA SER A 97 0.79 -3.51 -35.53
C SER A 97 1.66 -3.74 -34.29
N ARG A 98 1.23 -3.24 -33.12
CA ARG A 98 1.97 -3.41 -31.85
C ARG A 98 2.03 -4.86 -31.39
N PHE A 99 1.00 -5.67 -31.66
CA PHE A 99 0.94 -7.10 -31.31
C PHE A 99 1.46 -8.03 -32.41
N GLY A 100 1.58 -7.56 -33.65
CA GLY A 100 1.82 -8.42 -34.82
C GLY A 100 0.74 -9.48 -35.06
N THR A 101 -0.51 -9.23 -34.63
CA THR A 101 -1.61 -10.22 -34.62
C THR A 101 -2.90 -9.61 -35.17
N ASP A 102 -3.70 -10.36 -35.93
CA ASP A 102 -4.99 -9.90 -36.50
C ASP A 102 -6.11 -9.83 -35.43
N PHE A 103 -6.74 -8.66 -35.30
CA PHE A 103 -7.85 -8.39 -34.40
C PHE A 103 -9.16 -8.08 -35.15
N SER A 104 -9.24 -8.35 -36.45
CA SER A 104 -10.46 -8.18 -37.28
C SER A 104 -11.70 -8.94 -36.75
N GLY A 105 -11.46 -10.06 -36.08
CA GLY A 105 -12.50 -10.87 -35.42
C GLY A 105 -12.93 -10.38 -34.03
N VAL A 106 -12.27 -9.36 -33.45
CA VAL A 106 -12.58 -8.87 -32.10
C VAL A 106 -13.83 -8.01 -32.08
N ARG A 107 -14.72 -8.26 -31.12
CA ARG A 107 -15.96 -7.52 -30.90
C ARG A 107 -15.91 -6.78 -29.56
N LEU A 108 -15.95 -5.46 -29.64
CA LEU A 108 -15.97 -4.56 -28.51
C LEU A 108 -17.41 -4.26 -28.10
N HIS A 109 -17.72 -4.48 -26.83
CA HIS A 109 -18.99 -4.16 -26.21
C HIS A 109 -18.81 -2.99 -25.25
N THR A 110 -19.59 -1.92 -25.44
CA THR A 110 -19.49 -0.67 -24.68
C THR A 110 -20.89 -0.13 -24.38
N GLY A 111 -21.01 0.81 -23.44
CA GLY A 111 -22.28 1.41 -23.05
C GLY A 111 -22.87 0.80 -21.78
N ALA A 112 -24.06 1.28 -21.37
CA ALA A 112 -24.59 1.04 -20.03
C ALA A 112 -24.74 -0.45 -19.66
N VAL A 113 -25.10 -1.30 -20.62
CA VAL A 113 -25.26 -2.75 -20.38
C VAL A 113 -23.91 -3.45 -20.20
N ALA A 114 -22.90 -3.09 -21.01
CA ALA A 114 -21.52 -3.58 -20.87
C ALA A 114 -20.88 -3.15 -19.53
N ALA A 115 -21.16 -1.91 -19.09
CA ALA A 115 -20.65 -1.37 -17.83
C ALA A 115 -21.32 -1.96 -16.58
N ARG A 116 -22.60 -2.37 -16.66
CA ARG A 116 -23.22 -3.15 -15.58
C ARG A 116 -22.67 -4.57 -15.54
N SER A 117 -22.51 -5.20 -16.71
CA SER A 117 -21.93 -6.54 -16.83
C SER A 117 -20.49 -6.64 -16.30
N ALA A 118 -19.61 -5.67 -16.62
CA ALA A 118 -18.24 -5.65 -16.08
C ALA A 118 -18.22 -5.43 -14.55
N ARG A 119 -19.08 -4.54 -14.02
CA ARG A 119 -19.24 -4.34 -12.57
C ARG A 119 -19.78 -5.57 -11.85
N ALA A 120 -20.67 -6.34 -12.47
CA ALA A 120 -21.28 -7.54 -11.89
C ALA A 120 -20.23 -8.61 -11.55
N ILE A 121 -19.07 -8.59 -12.21
CA ILE A 121 -17.91 -9.45 -11.93
C ILE A 121 -16.73 -8.69 -11.30
N GLY A 122 -16.94 -7.44 -10.86
CA GLY A 122 -15.93 -6.63 -10.19
C GLY A 122 -14.81 -6.10 -11.09
N ALA A 123 -15.01 -6.06 -12.41
CA ALA A 123 -14.00 -5.69 -13.40
C ALA A 123 -14.25 -4.31 -14.04
N ARG A 124 -13.18 -3.64 -14.47
CA ARG A 124 -13.25 -2.39 -15.26
C ARG A 124 -13.44 -2.65 -16.76
N ALA A 125 -12.86 -3.74 -17.24
CA ALA A 125 -13.10 -4.36 -18.54
C ALA A 125 -12.84 -5.87 -18.40
N TYR A 126 -13.32 -6.69 -19.34
CA TYR A 126 -12.99 -8.11 -19.36
C TYR A 126 -13.07 -8.70 -20.76
N THR A 127 -12.42 -9.85 -20.96
CA THR A 127 -12.34 -10.53 -22.25
C THR A 127 -12.85 -11.98 -22.18
N SER A 128 -13.72 -12.34 -23.14
CA SER A 128 -14.23 -13.70 -23.32
C SER A 128 -14.20 -14.09 -24.80
N GLY A 129 -13.34 -15.03 -25.15
CA GLY A 129 -13.06 -15.43 -26.52
C GLY A 129 -12.49 -14.27 -27.35
N SER A 130 -13.23 -13.86 -28.39
CA SER A 130 -12.92 -12.66 -29.19
C SER A 130 -13.79 -11.45 -28.81
N HIS A 131 -14.50 -11.51 -27.68
CA HIS A 131 -15.30 -10.40 -27.19
C HIS A 131 -14.58 -9.67 -26.06
N VAL A 132 -14.47 -8.35 -26.17
CA VAL A 132 -13.94 -7.47 -25.14
C VAL A 132 -15.08 -6.58 -24.66
N VAL A 133 -15.34 -6.57 -23.36
CA VAL A 133 -16.41 -5.79 -22.73
C VAL A 133 -15.78 -4.69 -21.89
N LEU A 134 -16.07 -3.43 -22.22
CA LEU A 134 -15.53 -2.28 -21.50
C LEU A 134 -16.60 -1.69 -20.58
N GLY A 135 -16.28 -1.62 -19.30
CA GLY A 135 -17.09 -0.94 -18.29
C GLY A 135 -16.62 0.47 -17.98
N ASP A 136 -17.14 1.02 -16.87
CA ASP A 136 -16.85 2.39 -16.47
C ASP A 136 -15.35 2.55 -16.16
N GLY A 137 -14.66 3.39 -16.94
CA GLY A 137 -13.23 3.67 -16.78
C GLY A 137 -12.29 2.62 -17.40
N GLY A 138 -12.79 1.68 -18.22
CA GLY A 138 -11.97 0.67 -18.94
C GLY A 138 -11.70 1.00 -20.42
N GLY A 139 -11.99 2.23 -20.86
CA GLY A 139 -11.91 2.64 -22.26
C GLY A 139 -10.54 3.17 -22.72
N ASP A 140 -9.55 3.23 -21.83
CA ASP A 140 -8.21 3.68 -22.20
C ASP A 140 -7.44 2.61 -22.97
N LYS A 141 -6.42 3.06 -23.71
CA LYS A 141 -5.66 2.19 -24.61
C LYS A 141 -4.85 1.13 -23.87
N HIS A 142 -4.46 1.37 -22.62
CA HIS A 142 -3.73 0.41 -21.81
C HIS A 142 -4.66 -0.72 -21.37
N THR A 143 -5.85 -0.41 -20.86
CA THR A 143 -6.88 -1.42 -20.57
C THR A 143 -7.29 -2.18 -21.83
N LEU A 144 -7.48 -1.52 -22.98
CA LEU A 144 -7.77 -2.25 -24.22
C LEU A 144 -6.61 -3.17 -24.65
N ALA A 145 -5.35 -2.76 -24.48
CA ALA A 145 -4.19 -3.60 -24.77
C ALA A 145 -4.06 -4.78 -23.79
N HIS A 146 -4.43 -4.58 -22.52
CA HIS A 146 -4.55 -5.64 -21.52
C HIS A 146 -5.59 -6.68 -21.96
N GLU A 147 -6.79 -6.22 -22.33
CA GLU A 147 -7.87 -7.09 -22.81
C GLU A 147 -7.55 -7.79 -24.13
N LEU A 148 -6.90 -7.11 -25.09
CA LEU A 148 -6.46 -7.74 -26.33
C LEU A 148 -5.34 -8.76 -26.10
N THR A 149 -4.54 -8.60 -25.04
CA THR A 149 -3.60 -9.65 -24.64
C THR A 149 -4.35 -10.91 -24.17
N HIS A 150 -5.46 -10.75 -23.45
CA HIS A 150 -6.32 -11.90 -23.11
C HIS A 150 -6.95 -12.55 -24.35
N VAL A 151 -7.30 -11.79 -25.39
CA VAL A 151 -7.76 -12.37 -26.68
C VAL A 151 -6.68 -13.24 -27.31
N VAL A 152 -5.42 -12.78 -27.31
CA VAL A 152 -4.29 -13.55 -27.84
C VAL A 152 -4.04 -14.81 -26.99
N GLN A 153 -4.06 -14.68 -25.67
CA GLN A 153 -3.88 -15.81 -24.74
C GLN A 153 -4.97 -16.87 -24.91
N GLN A 154 -6.25 -16.49 -24.99
CA GLN A 154 -7.38 -17.42 -25.12
C GLN A 154 -7.44 -18.10 -26.49
N ARG A 155 -6.88 -17.50 -27.55
CA ARG A 155 -6.70 -18.15 -28.87
C ARG A 155 -5.62 -19.23 -28.88
N GLN A 156 -4.65 -19.15 -27.97
CA GLN A 156 -3.55 -20.11 -27.86
C GLN A 156 -3.88 -21.33 -26.98
N GLY A 157 -5.02 -21.33 -26.28
CA GLY A 157 -5.53 -22.48 -25.54
C GLY A 157 -6.37 -22.09 -24.31
N PRO A 158 -6.86 -23.08 -23.53
CA PRO A 158 -7.67 -22.83 -22.34
C PRO A 158 -6.86 -22.09 -21.26
N VAL A 159 -7.39 -20.98 -20.76
CA VAL A 159 -6.78 -20.13 -19.73
C VAL A 159 -7.43 -20.46 -18.38
N ALA A 160 -6.65 -20.63 -17.32
CA ALA A 160 -7.17 -21.01 -16.01
C ALA A 160 -7.98 -19.86 -15.39
N GLY A 161 -9.14 -20.19 -14.82
CA GLY A 161 -10.00 -19.27 -14.10
C GLY A 161 -10.73 -19.99 -12.98
N THR A 162 -11.01 -19.25 -11.90
CA THR A 162 -11.74 -19.72 -10.73
C THR A 162 -13.20 -19.94 -11.11
N ASP A 163 -13.72 -21.16 -10.91
CA ASP A 163 -15.13 -21.47 -11.14
C ASP A 163 -15.95 -20.97 -9.95
N HIS A 164 -16.83 -20.00 -10.19
CA HIS A 164 -17.68 -19.42 -9.17
C HIS A 164 -19.01 -20.19 -8.99
N GLY A 165 -19.13 -21.41 -9.53
CA GLY A 165 -20.25 -22.32 -9.30
C GLY A 165 -21.49 -22.02 -10.15
N ASN A 166 -21.40 -21.09 -11.10
CA ASN A 166 -22.47 -20.68 -12.00
C ASN A 166 -22.14 -20.96 -13.49
N GLY A 167 -21.09 -21.73 -13.76
CA GLY A 167 -20.63 -22.03 -15.11
C GLY A 167 -19.75 -20.95 -15.76
N LEU A 168 -19.46 -19.86 -15.04
CA LEU A 168 -18.53 -18.80 -15.46
C LEU A 168 -17.22 -18.92 -14.69
N ARG A 169 -16.11 -19.04 -15.41
CA ARG A 169 -14.75 -19.10 -14.85
C ARG A 169 -14.09 -17.74 -15.05
N VAL A 170 -13.69 -17.10 -13.96
CA VAL A 170 -13.12 -15.74 -13.95
C VAL A 170 -11.68 -15.82 -13.47
N SER A 171 -10.75 -15.18 -14.18
CA SER A 171 -9.34 -15.11 -13.82
C SER A 171 -9.13 -14.23 -12.57
N ASP A 172 -8.24 -14.65 -11.67
CA ASP A 172 -7.89 -13.86 -10.48
C ASP A 172 -6.82 -12.82 -10.86
N PRO A 173 -6.89 -11.55 -10.39
CA PRO A 173 -5.90 -10.51 -10.74
C PRO A 173 -4.45 -10.86 -10.36
N SER A 174 -4.23 -11.85 -9.49
CA SER A 174 -2.92 -12.38 -9.12
C SER A 174 -2.50 -13.61 -9.95
N ASP A 175 -3.27 -14.00 -10.96
CA ASP A 175 -2.94 -15.12 -11.85
C ASP A 175 -1.79 -14.77 -12.79
N ARG A 176 -1.09 -15.81 -13.27
CA ARG A 176 0.05 -15.61 -14.18
C ARG A 176 -0.39 -14.91 -15.47
N PHE A 177 -1.58 -15.22 -15.97
CA PHE A 177 -2.10 -14.69 -17.24
C PHE A 177 -2.47 -13.21 -17.13
N GLU A 178 -2.91 -12.75 -15.96
CA GLU A 178 -3.17 -11.34 -15.64
C GLU A 178 -1.87 -10.53 -15.49
N ARG A 179 -0.85 -11.05 -14.79
CA ARG A 179 0.47 -10.40 -14.74
C ARG A 179 1.16 -10.37 -16.10
N GLU A 180 0.98 -11.40 -16.91
CA GLU A 180 1.52 -11.45 -18.27
C GLU A 180 0.74 -10.51 -19.20
N ALA A 181 -0.58 -10.41 -19.06
CA ALA A 181 -1.39 -9.44 -19.79
C ALA A 181 -1.03 -8.00 -19.42
N GLU A 182 -0.80 -7.71 -18.13
CA GLU A 182 -0.41 -6.38 -17.64
C GLU A 182 1.03 -6.03 -18.09
N ALA A 183 1.97 -6.97 -17.97
CA ALA A 183 3.34 -6.79 -18.46
C ALA A 183 3.40 -6.70 -19.99
N ASN A 184 2.53 -7.42 -20.71
CA ASN A 184 2.41 -7.30 -22.16
C ASN A 184 1.83 -5.94 -22.50
N ALA A 185 0.65 -5.57 -21.99
CA ALA A 185 0.04 -4.26 -22.16
C ALA A 185 1.04 -3.13 -21.90
N HIS A 186 1.77 -3.17 -20.77
CA HIS A 186 2.83 -2.20 -20.49
C HIS A 186 3.94 -2.23 -21.56
N ARG A 187 4.37 -3.39 -22.05
CA ARG A 187 5.44 -3.52 -23.06
C ARG A 187 5.03 -3.11 -24.48
N ILE A 188 3.87 -3.54 -24.98
CA ILE A 188 3.37 -3.18 -26.33
C ILE A 188 2.84 -1.74 -26.39
N MET A 189 2.40 -1.18 -25.26
CA MET A 189 2.08 0.24 -25.14
C MET A 189 3.32 1.10 -24.87
N ALA A 190 4.39 0.56 -24.24
CA ALA A 190 5.67 1.25 -24.02
C ALA A 190 6.66 1.16 -25.20
N GLY A 191 6.46 0.25 -26.15
CA GLY A 191 7.14 0.33 -27.46
C GLY A 191 6.58 1.48 -28.30
N PRO A 192 7.37 2.15 -29.18
CA PRO A 192 6.78 3.01 -30.18
C PRO A 192 5.82 2.19 -31.05
N ALA A 193 4.63 2.73 -31.37
CA ALA A 193 3.75 2.10 -32.35
C ALA A 193 4.56 1.85 -33.64
N PRO A 194 4.47 0.67 -34.29
CA PRO A 194 5.10 0.54 -35.59
C PRO A 194 4.33 1.45 -36.55
N VAL A 195 5.05 2.38 -37.16
CA VAL A 195 4.49 3.20 -38.23
C VAL A 195 4.41 2.32 -39.47
N GLN A 196 3.26 1.70 -39.72
CA GLN A 196 2.83 1.57 -41.11
C GLN A 196 2.05 2.83 -41.47
N ARG A 197 2.62 3.58 -42.42
CA ARG A 197 1.91 4.64 -43.12
C ARG A 197 0.57 4.11 -43.60
N ALA A 198 -0.47 4.90 -43.39
CA ALA A 198 -1.74 4.72 -44.05
C ALA A 198 -1.53 4.73 -45.57
N GLU A 199 -2.07 3.73 -46.26
CA GLU A 199 -2.64 3.97 -47.58
C GLU A 199 -4.14 3.74 -47.53
N ALA A 200 -4.79 4.62 -48.28
CA ALA A 200 -6.21 4.88 -48.33
C ALA A 200 -7.07 3.66 -48.68
N ASP A 201 -8.34 3.75 -48.29
CA ASP A 201 -9.45 2.94 -48.77
C ASP A 201 -9.41 2.71 -50.28
N THR A 202 -9.59 1.46 -50.73
CA THR A 202 -10.77 1.03 -51.51
C THR A 202 -10.74 -0.48 -51.86
N ALA A 203 -11.94 -1.05 -52.04
CA ALA A 203 -12.30 -2.46 -52.21
C ALA A 203 -11.51 -3.34 -53.21
N ALA A 204 -11.30 -4.64 -52.89
CA ALA A 204 -11.81 -5.83 -53.62
C ALA A 204 -11.17 -7.20 -53.20
N SER A 205 -12.05 -8.18 -52.89
CA SER A 205 -11.98 -9.68 -52.97
C SER A 205 -10.85 -10.58 -52.41
N ALA A 206 -11.29 -11.54 -51.55
CA ALA A 206 -11.05 -13.02 -51.50
C ALA A 206 -9.80 -13.69 -50.83
N GLY A 207 -10.04 -14.56 -49.82
CA GLY A 207 -9.53 -15.96 -49.77
C GLY A 207 -8.58 -16.50 -48.63
N THR A 208 -9.14 -17.16 -47.59
CA THR A 208 -8.82 -18.53 -47.04
C THR A 208 -7.51 -18.92 -46.27
N ALA A 209 -7.62 -19.12 -44.93
CA ALA A 209 -7.34 -20.34 -44.08
C ALA A 209 -5.97 -20.80 -43.44
N LEU A 210 -6.08 -21.26 -42.15
CA LEU A 210 -5.40 -22.36 -41.34
C LEU A 210 -3.91 -22.21 -40.87
N ALA A 211 -3.35 -22.77 -39.76
CA ALA A 211 -3.77 -23.43 -38.50
C ALA A 211 -2.53 -23.82 -37.60
N GLY A 212 -2.71 -23.92 -36.26
CA GLY A 212 -2.02 -24.83 -35.27
C GLY A 212 -0.62 -24.46 -34.73
N THR A 213 -0.11 -24.86 -33.55
CA THR A 213 -0.59 -25.56 -32.32
C THR A 213 0.56 -25.50 -31.27
N ALA A 214 0.21 -25.58 -29.97
CA ALA A 214 1.06 -25.37 -28.77
C ALA A 214 1.68 -26.63 -28.12
N SER A 215 2.55 -26.44 -27.09
CA SER A 215 2.60 -27.10 -25.74
C SER A 215 4.04 -27.06 -25.15
N THR A 216 4.40 -27.15 -23.85
CA THR A 216 3.84 -27.03 -22.47
C THR A 216 5.01 -27.23 -21.48
N GLY A 217 4.97 -26.69 -20.25
CA GLY A 217 5.85 -27.16 -19.14
C GLY A 217 6.00 -26.27 -17.87
N ALA A 218 5.18 -26.56 -16.85
CA ALA A 218 5.21 -26.34 -15.38
C ALA A 218 6.27 -25.43 -14.69
N ALA A 219 5.84 -24.42 -13.89
CA ALA A 219 5.77 -24.36 -12.39
C ALA A 219 7.08 -23.83 -11.73
N SER A 220 7.17 -22.98 -10.68
CA SER A 220 6.28 -22.60 -9.57
C SER A 220 6.89 -21.37 -8.81
N SER A 221 6.03 -20.40 -8.41
CA SER A 221 6.08 -19.56 -7.17
C SER A 221 7.24 -18.54 -6.96
N ARG A 222 7.13 -17.33 -6.36
CA ARG A 222 6.15 -16.65 -5.46
C ARG A 222 6.26 -15.09 -5.55
N SER A 223 5.21 -14.43 -5.05
CA SER A 223 5.16 -13.22 -4.17
C SER A 223 5.33 -11.79 -4.74
N ALA A 224 4.52 -10.88 -4.16
CA ALA A 224 4.23 -9.49 -4.53
C ALA A 224 4.96 -8.39 -3.70
N VAL A 225 4.98 -7.12 -4.19
CA VAL A 225 5.38 -5.85 -3.49
C VAL A 225 4.62 -4.59 -4.04
N ILE A 226 4.40 -3.57 -3.19
CA ILE A 226 3.62 -2.30 -3.34
C ILE A 226 4.50 -1.03 -3.56
N GLN A 227 3.93 -0.07 -4.32
CA GLN A 227 4.18 1.38 -4.62
C GLN A 227 5.42 2.16 -4.10
N ARG A 228 6.03 2.95 -5.01
CA ARG A 228 7.06 4.00 -4.78
C ARG A 228 6.52 5.41 -5.08
N LYS A 229 7.00 6.42 -4.33
CA LYS A 229 6.84 7.86 -4.60
C LYS A 229 7.92 8.31 -5.60
N GLY A 230 7.54 9.06 -6.64
CA GLY A 230 8.47 9.74 -7.57
C GLY A 230 9.06 8.93 -8.74
N HIS A 231 8.29 8.03 -9.38
CA HIS A 231 8.77 7.27 -10.56
C HIS A 231 7.85 7.35 -11.80
N GLU A 232 6.96 8.33 -11.88
CA GLU A 232 6.35 8.63 -13.18
C GLU A 232 7.39 9.33 -14.05
N ALA A 233 7.88 8.64 -15.08
CA ALA A 233 8.86 9.20 -16.01
C ALA A 233 8.39 10.56 -16.54
N LEU A 234 9.21 11.60 -16.34
CA LEU A 234 8.93 12.96 -16.78
C LEU A 234 8.85 13.03 -18.31
N SER A 235 9.65 12.21 -19.00
CA SER A 235 9.63 12.03 -20.44
C SER A 235 8.24 11.65 -20.97
N GLY A 236 7.46 10.89 -20.19
CA GLY A 236 6.08 10.53 -20.52
C GLY A 236 5.09 11.70 -20.54
N LYS A 237 5.49 12.88 -20.04
CA LYS A 237 4.67 14.11 -19.96
C LYS A 237 5.01 15.13 -21.06
N LEU A 238 5.96 14.83 -21.95
CA LEU A 238 6.45 15.75 -22.99
C LEU A 238 5.75 15.51 -24.35
N PRO A 239 5.51 16.55 -25.17
CA PRO A 239 4.96 16.39 -26.51
C PRO A 239 6.01 15.79 -27.47
N ALA A 240 5.49 15.10 -28.49
CA ALA A 240 6.30 14.53 -29.57
C ALA A 240 6.94 15.65 -30.42
N ALA A 241 8.18 15.45 -30.87
CA ALA A 241 8.91 16.45 -31.65
C ALA A 241 8.24 16.69 -33.03
N GLY A 242 7.84 17.95 -33.31
CA GLY A 242 7.75 18.47 -34.68
C GLY A 242 6.43 18.39 -35.46
N SER A 243 5.26 18.63 -34.88
CA SER A 243 4.02 18.80 -35.68
C SER A 243 3.61 20.26 -35.85
N GLY A 244 4.24 20.95 -36.80
CA GLY A 244 3.73 22.23 -37.31
C GLY A 244 2.36 22.03 -37.97
N SER A 245 1.32 22.63 -37.42
CA SER A 245 -0.04 22.62 -38.00
C SER A 245 -0.13 23.58 -39.19
N GLY A 246 -0.45 23.09 -40.39
CA GLY A 246 -0.78 23.92 -41.55
C GLY A 246 -1.65 23.15 -42.56
N SER A 247 -2.86 23.64 -42.83
CA SER A 247 -3.84 23.05 -43.74
C SER A 247 -3.40 23.07 -45.22
N LEU A 248 -3.81 22.04 -45.97
CA LEU A 248 -3.70 21.79 -47.41
C LEU A 248 -4.04 22.99 -48.34
N PRO A 249 -3.71 22.98 -49.66
CA PRO A 249 -3.02 21.95 -50.46
C PRO A 249 -1.86 22.51 -51.32
N SER A 250 -0.65 21.94 -51.23
CA SER A 250 0.37 22.13 -52.27
C SER A 250 1.41 21.01 -52.24
N PHE A 251 0.95 19.83 -52.63
CA PHE A 251 1.74 18.61 -52.82
C PHE A 251 2.95 18.78 -53.77
N LEU A 252 2.98 19.82 -54.63
CA LEU A 252 4.06 20.06 -55.59
C LEU A 252 5.20 20.98 -55.11
N LYS A 253 5.19 21.47 -53.85
CA LYS A 253 6.29 22.30 -53.29
C LYS A 253 7.18 21.60 -52.26
N ALA A 254 6.88 20.35 -51.92
CA ALA A 254 7.58 19.60 -50.87
C ALA A 254 8.75 18.72 -51.39
N TRP A 255 8.94 18.60 -52.70
CA TRP A 255 10.17 18.03 -53.26
C TRP A 255 11.31 19.03 -53.08
N GLY A 256 11.97 18.95 -51.91
CA GLY A 256 13.22 19.67 -51.66
C GLY A 256 13.41 20.22 -50.24
N ARG A 257 12.45 20.10 -49.32
CA ARG A 257 12.64 20.56 -47.93
C ARG A 257 12.79 19.40 -46.97
N ALA A 258 14.00 19.26 -46.41
CA ALA A 258 14.30 18.38 -45.31
C ALA A 258 13.35 18.67 -44.12
N PRO A 259 12.91 17.66 -43.36
CA PRO A 259 12.15 17.89 -42.14
C PRO A 259 12.96 18.82 -41.23
N ALA A 260 12.30 19.80 -40.62
CA ALA A 260 12.95 20.70 -39.68
C ALA A 260 13.54 19.84 -38.55
N GLN A 261 14.87 19.72 -38.53
CA GLN A 261 15.57 19.02 -37.47
C GLN A 261 15.24 19.74 -36.15
N GLU A 262 14.81 18.96 -35.15
CA GLU A 262 14.70 19.46 -33.78
C GLU A 262 16.02 20.11 -33.42
N SER A 263 15.97 21.33 -32.87
CA SER A 263 17.19 22.07 -32.62
C SER A 263 18.08 21.27 -31.64
N PRO A 264 19.42 21.40 -31.74
CA PRO A 264 20.33 20.70 -30.84
C PRO A 264 20.00 20.93 -29.36
N GLU A 265 19.48 22.10 -29.01
CA GLU A 265 19.08 22.49 -27.65
C GLU A 265 17.87 21.67 -27.15
N LEU A 266 16.81 21.54 -27.96
CA LEU A 266 15.62 20.76 -27.59
C LEU A 266 15.93 19.26 -27.49
N THR A 267 16.76 18.76 -28.40
CA THR A 267 17.27 17.38 -28.35
C THR A 267 18.07 17.14 -27.07
N ALA A 268 18.90 18.10 -26.66
CA ALA A 268 19.69 18.01 -25.43
C ALA A 268 18.81 18.02 -24.18
N ILE A 269 17.75 18.85 -24.13
CA ILE A 269 16.77 18.87 -23.03
C ILE A 269 16.05 17.53 -22.93
N ARG A 270 15.55 16.99 -24.06
CA ARG A 270 14.85 15.69 -24.10
C ARG A 270 15.73 14.56 -23.57
N ARG A 271 16.97 14.44 -24.06
CA ARG A 271 17.93 13.46 -23.57
C ARG A 271 18.32 13.70 -22.11
N GLY A 272 18.36 14.97 -21.69
CA GLY A 272 18.56 15.35 -20.30
C GLY A 272 17.48 14.79 -19.38
N ILE A 273 16.21 14.94 -19.77
CA ILE A 273 15.06 14.40 -19.04
C ILE A 273 15.06 12.86 -19.05
N GLU A 274 15.36 12.22 -20.19
CA GLU A 274 15.49 10.76 -20.27
C GLU A 274 16.63 10.23 -19.37
N ARG A 275 17.75 10.97 -19.28
CA ARG A 275 18.84 10.64 -18.35
C ARG A 275 18.41 10.80 -16.89
N TYR A 276 17.68 11.86 -16.55
CA TYR A 276 17.11 12.03 -15.21
C TYR A 276 16.13 10.90 -14.85
N ASP A 277 15.27 10.50 -15.79
CA ASP A 277 14.32 9.39 -15.61
C ASP A 277 15.06 8.05 -15.43
N GLY A 278 16.15 7.84 -16.17
CA GLY A 278 16.96 6.61 -16.12
C GLY A 278 18.01 6.57 -14.99
N ASP A 279 18.26 7.66 -14.28
CA ASP A 279 19.26 7.71 -13.20
C ASP A 279 18.78 6.85 -12.02
N PRO A 280 19.58 5.86 -11.57
CA PRO A 280 19.21 5.08 -10.40
C PRO A 280 19.25 5.92 -9.13
N LYS A 281 20.09 6.96 -9.00
CA LYS A 281 20.26 7.72 -7.74
C LYS A 281 19.08 8.66 -7.49
N ARG A 282 18.46 8.53 -6.31
CA ARG A 282 17.26 9.30 -5.94
C ARG A 282 17.42 10.16 -4.68
N GLU A 283 18.67 10.43 -4.28
CA GLU A 283 18.95 11.40 -3.22
C GLU A 283 18.39 12.79 -3.56
N PRO A 284 17.64 13.45 -2.67
CA PRO A 284 16.93 14.69 -3.02
C PRO A 284 17.84 15.81 -3.55
N MET A 285 19.03 15.99 -2.97
CA MET A 285 19.99 17.01 -3.43
C MET A 285 20.56 16.70 -4.81
N HIS A 286 20.77 15.42 -5.14
CA HIS A 286 21.23 14.98 -6.47
C HIS A 286 20.15 15.22 -7.52
N CYS A 287 18.89 14.86 -7.21
CA CYS A 287 17.76 15.15 -8.07
C CYS A 287 17.58 16.67 -8.27
N LEU A 288 17.67 17.47 -7.20
CA LEU A 288 17.54 18.93 -7.27
C LEU A 288 18.59 19.53 -8.22
N GLN A 289 19.85 19.12 -8.13
CA GLN A 289 20.90 19.62 -9.02
C GLN A 289 20.56 19.35 -10.50
N GLN A 290 20.19 18.12 -10.85
CA GLN A 290 19.83 17.78 -12.22
C GLN A 290 18.58 18.52 -12.71
N LEU A 291 17.57 18.68 -11.85
CA LEU A 291 16.35 19.41 -12.18
C LEU A 291 16.63 20.90 -12.43
N LEU A 292 17.49 21.52 -11.63
CA LEU A 292 17.90 22.92 -11.83
C LEU A 292 18.67 23.11 -13.14
N GLU A 293 19.57 22.18 -13.49
CA GLU A 293 20.27 22.19 -14.78
C GLU A 293 19.29 22.08 -15.97
N LEU A 294 18.29 21.19 -15.88
CA LEU A 294 17.26 21.02 -16.91
C LEU A 294 16.33 22.24 -17.01
N LEU A 295 15.92 22.82 -15.89
CA LEU A 295 15.10 24.04 -15.85
C LEU A 295 15.83 25.25 -16.42
N LEU A 296 17.15 25.37 -16.19
CA LEU A 296 17.98 26.39 -16.80
C LEU A 296 18.11 26.16 -18.32
N ALA A 297 18.34 24.92 -18.75
CA ALA A 297 18.39 24.58 -20.17
C ALA A 297 17.07 24.91 -20.89
N VAL A 298 15.92 24.61 -20.27
CA VAL A 298 14.60 24.99 -20.78
C VAL A 298 14.46 26.51 -20.89
N SER A 299 14.88 27.26 -19.86
CA SER A 299 14.76 28.73 -19.87
C SER A 299 15.63 29.38 -20.94
N ASN A 300 16.88 28.93 -21.11
CA ASN A 300 17.77 29.40 -22.19
C ASN A 300 17.21 29.07 -23.57
N ALA A 301 16.60 27.89 -23.74
CA ALA A 301 15.97 27.50 -24.99
C ALA A 301 14.74 28.37 -25.30
N GLU A 302 13.98 28.81 -24.30
CA GLU A 302 12.88 29.75 -24.48
C GLU A 302 13.34 31.15 -24.88
N GLU A 303 14.37 31.70 -24.21
CA GLU A 303 14.98 32.99 -24.56
C GLU A 303 15.50 33.00 -26.01
N ASN A 304 16.12 31.89 -26.45
CA ASN A 304 16.57 31.73 -27.83
C ASN A 304 15.43 31.71 -28.87
N LEU A 305 14.18 31.56 -28.45
CA LEU A 305 12.99 31.62 -29.30
C LEU A 305 12.27 32.98 -29.23
N GLU A 306 12.75 33.92 -28.42
CA GLU A 306 12.23 35.29 -28.37
C GLU A 306 12.52 36.04 -29.68
N GLY A 307 11.56 36.86 -30.12
CA GLY A 307 11.67 37.62 -31.38
C GLY A 307 11.58 36.78 -32.67
N LYS A 308 11.53 35.45 -32.59
CA LYS A 308 11.42 34.56 -33.76
C LYS A 308 9.95 34.35 -34.20
N PRO A 309 9.68 34.10 -35.51
CA PRO A 309 8.33 33.93 -36.04
C PRO A 309 7.57 32.78 -35.38
N GLU A 310 6.39 33.07 -34.83
CA GLU A 310 5.60 32.13 -34.02
C GLU A 310 5.21 30.84 -34.76
N ARG A 311 4.96 30.92 -36.07
CA ARG A 311 4.64 29.75 -36.90
C ARG A 311 5.79 28.73 -36.97
N GLU A 312 7.03 29.19 -36.83
CA GLU A 312 8.23 28.34 -36.93
C GLU A 312 8.64 27.81 -35.55
N THR A 313 8.30 28.52 -34.47
CA THR A 313 8.72 28.17 -33.10
C THR A 313 7.63 27.53 -32.25
N ARG A 314 6.37 27.46 -32.71
CA ARG A 314 5.24 26.95 -31.91
C ARG A 314 5.46 25.53 -31.34
N PRO A 315 5.89 24.50 -32.10
CA PRO A 315 6.13 23.17 -31.55
C PRO A 315 7.24 23.16 -30.48
N ALA A 316 8.27 23.99 -30.65
CA ALA A 316 9.34 24.16 -29.68
C ALA A 316 8.83 24.79 -28.37
N ARG A 317 7.98 25.83 -28.47
CA ARG A 317 7.36 26.46 -27.29
C ARG A 317 6.40 25.51 -26.56
N GLU A 318 5.63 24.69 -27.27
CA GLU A 318 4.75 23.66 -26.68
C GLU A 318 5.56 22.60 -25.92
N PHE A 319 6.67 22.12 -26.50
CA PHE A 319 7.61 21.23 -25.81
C PHE A 319 8.22 21.85 -24.55
N LEU A 320 8.77 23.06 -24.66
CA LEU A 320 9.41 23.75 -23.53
C LEU A 320 8.42 24.01 -22.40
N THR A 321 7.16 24.34 -22.72
CA THR A 321 6.09 24.52 -21.73
C THR A 321 5.78 23.23 -20.97
N ALA A 322 5.64 22.11 -21.68
CA ALA A 322 5.40 20.81 -21.07
C ALA A 322 6.60 20.33 -20.24
N ALA A 323 7.82 20.52 -20.75
CA ALA A 323 9.07 20.23 -20.04
C ALA A 323 9.17 21.03 -18.74
N ARG A 324 8.94 22.35 -18.79
CA ARG A 324 8.90 23.20 -17.61
C ARG A 324 7.86 22.73 -16.60
N SER A 325 6.65 22.39 -17.04
CA SER A 325 5.57 21.93 -16.15
C SER A 325 5.95 20.63 -15.43
N ALA A 326 6.43 19.62 -16.16
CA ALA A 326 6.85 18.34 -15.60
C ALA A 326 8.05 18.50 -14.65
N LEU A 327 9.09 19.22 -15.06
CA LEU A 327 10.28 19.48 -14.26
C LEU A 327 9.94 20.28 -12.99
N LYS A 328 9.03 21.25 -13.07
CA LYS A 328 8.61 22.04 -11.92
C LYS A 328 7.80 21.20 -10.92
N ALA A 329 6.89 20.34 -11.38
CA ALA A 329 6.16 19.44 -10.50
C ALA A 329 7.09 18.48 -9.75
N GLU A 330 8.08 17.92 -10.46
CA GLU A 330 9.11 17.08 -9.85
C GLU A 330 10.00 17.87 -8.87
N ASN A 331 10.42 19.08 -9.25
CA ASN A 331 11.18 19.97 -8.37
C ASN A 331 10.42 20.33 -7.10
N ASP A 332 9.10 20.57 -7.19
CA ASP A 332 8.26 20.88 -6.04
C ASP A 332 8.23 19.68 -5.05
N LEU A 333 8.14 18.43 -5.56
CA LEU A 333 8.23 17.21 -4.74
C LEU A 333 9.62 17.02 -4.09
N VAL A 334 10.69 17.19 -4.88
CA VAL A 334 12.07 17.07 -4.39
C VAL A 334 12.38 18.15 -3.35
N THR A 335 11.90 19.38 -3.56
CA THR A 335 12.08 20.50 -2.63
C THR A 335 11.29 20.29 -1.33
N GLU A 336 10.07 19.73 -1.41
CA GLU A 336 9.31 19.33 -0.21
C GLU A 336 10.08 18.26 0.58
N GLN A 337 10.67 17.28 -0.12
CA GLN A 337 11.50 16.25 0.51
C GLN A 337 12.74 16.85 1.19
N ILE A 338 13.44 17.78 0.52
CA ILE A 338 14.58 18.51 1.08
C ILE A 338 14.15 19.33 2.29
N GLY A 339 13.02 20.03 2.23
CA GLY A 339 12.46 20.77 3.36
C GLY A 339 12.30 19.86 4.58
N ARG A 340 11.69 18.70 4.39
CA ARG A 340 11.57 17.68 5.45
C ARG A 340 12.93 17.13 5.90
N ASP A 341 13.95 17.05 5.05
CA ASP A 341 15.32 16.62 5.40
C ASP A 341 16.16 17.72 6.06
N SER A 342 15.79 18.98 5.88
CA SER A 342 16.43 20.14 6.49
C SER A 342 16.09 20.31 7.97
N ASP A 343 14.97 19.72 8.41
CA ASP A 343 14.64 19.55 9.83
C ASP A 343 15.71 18.75 10.59
N PHE A 344 16.61 18.09 9.85
CA PHE A 344 17.63 17.23 10.38
C PHE A 344 19.01 17.90 10.41
N PRO A 345 19.60 18.08 11.60
CA PRO A 345 20.96 18.63 11.72
C PRO A 345 21.96 17.79 10.93
N ALA A 346 22.97 18.45 10.35
CA ALA A 346 23.99 17.79 9.54
C ALA A 346 24.70 16.69 10.33
N GLU A 347 24.93 16.91 11.62
CA GLU A 347 25.59 15.95 12.52
C GLU A 347 24.80 14.65 12.57
N ALA A 348 23.48 14.74 12.66
CA ALA A 348 22.61 13.60 12.84
C ALA A 348 22.56 12.69 11.58
N ARG A 349 22.89 13.22 10.38
CA ARG A 349 22.82 12.48 9.10
C ARG A 349 23.83 11.34 9.03
N ALA A 350 25.04 11.57 9.54
CA ALA A 350 26.15 10.64 9.44
C ALA A 350 25.84 9.26 10.06
N PRO A 351 25.22 9.14 11.25
CA PRO A 351 24.75 7.85 11.76
C PRO A 351 23.82 7.07 10.84
N PHE A 352 22.90 7.75 10.15
CA PHE A 352 21.99 7.09 9.22
C PHE A 352 22.73 6.58 8.00
N GLU A 353 23.58 7.41 7.39
CA GLU A 353 24.44 6.99 6.29
C GLU A 353 25.36 5.85 6.72
N ALA A 354 25.96 5.94 7.91
CA ALA A 354 26.75 4.87 8.48
C ALA A 354 25.94 3.59 8.68
N MET A 355 24.63 3.65 8.91
CA MET A 355 23.76 2.48 9.04
C MET A 355 23.23 1.96 7.70
N THR A 356 22.98 2.83 6.72
CA THR A 356 22.43 2.46 5.40
C THR A 356 23.50 2.18 4.36
N ALA A 357 24.67 2.80 4.46
CA ALA A 357 25.81 2.67 3.54
C ALA A 357 26.98 1.89 4.18
N GLY A 358 27.28 2.14 5.46
CA GLY A 358 28.32 1.40 6.20
C GLY A 358 27.79 0.23 7.04
N GLY A 359 26.47 0.14 7.21
CA GLY A 359 25.85 -0.70 8.22
C GLY A 359 25.48 -2.05 7.66
N LEU A 360 25.83 -3.09 8.42
CA LEU A 360 25.73 -4.50 8.02
C LEU A 360 24.32 -4.98 7.66
N LEU A 361 23.30 -4.15 7.92
CA LEU A 361 21.93 -4.45 7.62
C LEU A 361 21.57 -3.93 6.20
N TRP A 362 21.40 -2.63 5.98
CA TRP A 362 20.58 -2.14 4.86
C TRP A 362 21.29 -1.84 3.53
N ASN A 363 22.55 -2.25 3.36
CA ASN A 363 23.32 -1.96 2.14
C ASN A 363 23.59 -3.18 1.24
N GLU A 364 23.06 -4.36 1.56
CA GLU A 364 23.27 -5.54 0.72
C GLU A 364 22.25 -5.55 -0.44
N GLU A 365 22.75 -5.75 -1.67
CA GLU A 365 21.91 -5.87 -2.87
C GLU A 365 20.96 -7.06 -2.82
N THR A 366 21.29 -8.09 -2.05
CA THR A 366 20.45 -9.28 -1.86
C THR A 366 19.19 -9.00 -1.04
N TRP A 367 19.10 -7.82 -0.43
CA TRP A 367 17.92 -7.40 0.30
C TRP A 367 17.04 -6.60 -0.66
N ALA A 368 15.98 -7.23 -1.17
CA ALA A 368 15.09 -6.69 -2.21
C ALA A 368 14.51 -5.28 -1.95
N ASP A 369 14.69 -4.76 -0.75
CA ASP A 369 14.00 -3.62 -0.16
C ASP A 369 14.93 -2.69 0.66
N SER A 370 16.24 -2.79 0.40
CA SER A 370 17.29 -2.06 1.09
C SER A 370 17.44 -0.63 0.58
N ALA A 371 18.37 0.14 1.16
CA ALA A 371 18.72 1.48 0.68
C ALA A 371 19.08 1.47 -0.82
N VAL A 372 19.71 0.39 -1.29
CA VAL A 372 20.03 0.17 -2.71
C VAL A 372 18.77 0.10 -3.58
N ALA A 373 17.72 -0.58 -3.12
CA ALA A 373 16.48 -0.73 -3.88
C ALA A 373 15.76 0.61 -4.09
N PHE A 374 15.79 1.49 -3.09
CA PHE A 374 15.24 2.84 -3.23
C PHE A 374 16.25 3.85 -3.80
N ALA A 375 17.53 3.48 -3.87
CA ALA A 375 18.64 4.34 -4.19
C ALA A 375 18.65 5.66 -3.41
N MET A 376 18.34 5.54 -2.12
CA MET A 376 18.42 6.59 -1.10
C MET A 376 19.10 6.03 0.14
N SER A 377 19.74 6.90 0.89
CA SER A 377 20.48 6.64 2.12
C SER A 377 20.12 7.71 3.16
N GLY A 378 20.72 7.60 4.34
CA GLY A 378 20.58 8.65 5.34
C GLY A 378 19.15 8.83 5.86
N PRO A 379 18.77 10.04 6.33
CA PRO A 379 17.45 10.32 6.88
C PRO A 379 16.29 10.12 5.88
N SER A 380 16.54 10.33 4.59
CA SER A 380 15.52 10.23 3.54
C SER A 380 15.03 8.79 3.39
N TYR A 381 15.92 7.81 3.46
CA TYR A 381 15.57 6.37 3.45
C TYR A 381 14.56 6.01 4.55
N PHE A 382 14.83 6.41 5.80
CA PHE A 382 13.95 6.08 6.93
C PHE A 382 12.62 6.86 6.88
N ARG A 383 12.58 8.04 6.26
CA ARG A 383 11.32 8.75 6.01
C ARG A 383 10.44 7.97 5.04
N GLU A 384 10.97 7.54 3.90
CA GLU A 384 10.18 6.79 2.92
C GLU A 384 9.68 5.46 3.49
N LEU A 385 10.50 4.75 4.29
CA LEU A 385 10.04 3.57 5.03
C LEU A 385 8.85 3.90 5.95
N SER A 386 8.94 4.99 6.70
CA SER A 386 7.86 5.44 7.60
C SER A 386 6.56 5.72 6.83
N GLU A 387 6.64 6.50 5.75
CA GLU A 387 5.47 6.83 4.92
C GLU A 387 4.85 5.57 4.29
N MET A 388 5.68 4.68 3.74
CA MET A 388 5.23 3.40 3.16
C MET A 388 4.56 2.50 4.20
N ASN A 389 5.13 2.38 5.40
CA ASN A 389 4.58 1.54 6.46
C ASN A 389 3.20 2.05 6.89
N ARG A 390 3.06 3.36 7.05
CA ARG A 390 1.77 3.97 7.37
C ARG A 390 0.75 3.80 6.26
N ALA A 391 1.14 4.04 5.01
CA ALA A 391 0.27 3.84 3.85
C ALA A 391 -0.20 2.37 3.74
N GLY A 392 0.71 1.42 3.98
CA GLY A 392 0.38 -0.01 4.03
C GLY A 392 -0.62 -0.34 5.12
N MET A 393 -0.38 0.10 6.36
CA MET A 393 -1.32 -0.11 7.47
C MET A 393 -2.68 0.55 7.22
N ALA A 394 -2.71 1.79 6.72
CA ALA A 394 -3.95 2.50 6.40
C ALA A 394 -4.75 1.77 5.30
N ASN A 395 -4.07 1.22 4.30
CA ASN A 395 -4.68 0.40 3.27
C ASN A 395 -5.28 -0.90 3.84
N ASP A 396 -4.55 -1.59 4.73
CA ASP A 396 -5.04 -2.79 5.40
C ASP A 396 -6.26 -2.49 6.28
N ILE A 397 -6.24 -1.40 7.05
CA ILE A 397 -7.38 -0.95 7.86
C ILE A 397 -8.59 -0.66 6.96
N ARG A 398 -8.38 0.05 5.85
CA ARG A 398 -9.44 0.40 4.89
C ARG A 398 -10.07 -0.83 4.27
N THR A 399 -9.27 -1.81 3.85
CA THR A 399 -9.76 -3.06 3.22
C THR A 399 -10.52 -3.95 4.19
N ARG A 400 -10.21 -3.90 5.49
CA ARG A 400 -10.93 -4.61 6.56
C ARG A 400 -12.26 -3.95 6.95
N GLY A 401 -12.53 -2.74 6.45
CA GLY A 401 -13.71 -1.96 6.81
C GLY A 401 -13.48 -1.17 8.09
N ARG A 402 -13.53 0.15 7.97
CA ARG A 402 -13.29 1.06 9.10
C ARG A 402 -14.55 1.16 9.95
N GLN A 403 -14.46 0.66 11.19
CA GLN A 403 -15.57 0.59 12.15
C GLN A 403 -15.59 1.82 13.06
N ASP A 404 -16.71 2.07 13.75
CA ASP A 404 -16.89 3.26 14.61
C ASP A 404 -15.83 3.36 15.72
N TRP A 405 -15.47 2.23 16.33
CA TRP A 405 -14.46 2.18 17.40
C TRP A 405 -13.07 2.66 16.95
N VAL A 406 -12.77 2.61 15.64
CA VAL A 406 -11.47 3.03 15.11
C VAL A 406 -11.21 4.50 15.40
N SER A 407 -12.22 5.35 15.18
CA SER A 407 -12.10 6.80 15.42
C SER A 407 -11.91 7.12 16.90
N ASP A 408 -12.52 6.33 17.79
CA ASP A 408 -12.36 6.49 19.24
C ASP A 408 -10.98 6.04 19.72
N VAL A 409 -10.49 4.90 19.24
CA VAL A 409 -9.13 4.45 19.52
C VAL A 409 -8.12 5.47 18.99
N GLU A 410 -8.28 5.96 17.76
CA GLU A 410 -7.36 6.96 17.20
C GLU A 410 -7.27 8.21 18.06
N ARG A 411 -8.42 8.77 18.46
CA ARG A 411 -8.48 9.97 19.28
C ARG A 411 -7.86 9.75 20.66
N THR A 412 -8.26 8.68 21.36
CA THR A 412 -7.86 8.43 22.75
C THR A 412 -6.43 7.94 22.87
N LEU A 413 -6.00 7.01 22.01
CA LEU A 413 -4.66 6.46 22.00
C LEU A 413 -3.64 7.49 21.51
N ALA A 414 -3.94 8.31 20.49
CA ALA A 414 -3.02 9.38 20.08
C ALA A 414 -2.79 10.40 21.19
N ALA A 415 -3.83 10.74 21.97
CA ALA A 415 -3.68 11.63 23.12
C ALA A 415 -2.78 11.02 24.21
N ALA A 416 -2.94 9.73 24.50
CA ALA A 416 -2.10 9.01 25.46
C ALA A 416 -0.64 8.88 24.97
N LEU A 417 -0.43 8.48 23.71
CA LEU A 417 0.90 8.27 23.14
C LEU A 417 1.76 9.55 23.13
N ARG A 418 1.16 10.74 22.97
CA ARG A 418 1.89 12.01 23.10
C ARG A 418 2.47 12.26 24.48
N GLN A 419 1.95 11.57 25.50
CA GLN A 419 2.47 11.64 26.87
C GLN A 419 3.59 10.63 27.12
N SER A 420 3.94 9.77 26.16
CA SER A 420 4.98 8.73 26.32
C SER A 420 6.33 9.33 26.75
N VAL A 421 7.16 8.50 27.35
CA VAL A 421 8.54 8.83 27.71
C VAL A 421 9.52 7.92 26.96
N LEU A 422 10.68 8.47 26.62
CA LEU A 422 11.83 7.71 26.17
C LEU A 422 12.63 7.28 27.39
N CYS A 423 12.78 5.96 27.55
CA CYS A 423 13.49 5.34 28.66
C CYS A 423 14.84 4.81 28.19
N HIS A 424 15.94 5.39 28.69
CA HIS A 424 17.27 4.80 28.60
C HIS A 424 17.63 4.16 29.94
N TYR A 425 18.03 2.89 29.92
CA TYR A 425 18.40 2.14 31.12
C TYR A 425 19.92 2.06 31.26
N THR A 426 20.40 2.32 32.47
CA THR A 426 21.82 2.18 32.81
C THR A 426 22.00 1.27 34.03
N LYS A 427 23.18 0.65 34.11
CA LYS A 427 23.49 -0.47 35.01
C LYS A 427 23.29 -0.12 36.48
N ASP A 428 23.82 1.01 36.91
CA ASP A 428 23.86 1.44 38.30
C ASP A 428 23.85 2.97 38.47
N GLU A 429 23.80 3.41 39.72
CA GLU A 429 23.76 4.81 40.12
C GLU A 429 25.09 5.54 39.92
N GLU A 430 26.23 4.85 39.86
CA GLU A 430 27.50 5.50 39.57
C GLU A 430 27.55 5.93 38.11
N ARG A 431 27.21 5.02 37.19
CA ARG A 431 27.11 5.35 35.77
C ARG A 431 26.05 6.42 35.52
N ALA A 432 24.90 6.33 36.19
CA ALA A 432 23.88 7.36 36.11
C ALA A 432 24.40 8.73 36.57
N ARG A 433 25.15 8.81 37.68
CA ARG A 433 25.77 10.08 38.13
C ARG A 433 26.77 10.63 37.11
N GLN A 434 27.53 9.79 36.43
CA GLN A 434 28.43 10.23 35.36
C GLN A 434 27.66 10.85 34.18
N LEU A 435 26.61 10.16 33.71
CA LEU A 435 25.75 10.66 32.63
C LEU A 435 25.04 11.96 33.01
N SER A 436 24.53 12.07 34.24
CA SER A 436 23.91 13.30 34.74
C SER A 436 24.90 14.46 34.84
N ARG A 437 26.16 14.21 35.24
CA ARG A 437 27.21 15.25 35.25
C ARG A 437 27.58 15.71 33.85
N ALA A 438 27.64 14.79 32.89
CA ALA A 438 27.89 15.10 31.50
C ALA A 438 26.69 15.80 30.83
N ASN A 439 25.49 15.64 31.41
CA ASN A 439 24.21 16.12 30.89
C ASN A 439 23.93 15.64 29.45
N GLN A 440 24.49 14.49 29.06
CA GLN A 440 24.37 13.98 27.71
C GLN A 440 24.62 12.47 27.66
N ILE A 441 23.96 11.78 26.73
CA ILE A 441 24.26 10.40 26.34
C ILE A 441 24.83 10.43 24.93
N LYS A 442 25.86 9.63 24.64
CA LYS A 442 26.54 9.60 23.34
C LYS A 442 26.55 8.19 22.75
N SER A 443 26.46 8.07 21.43
CA SER A 443 26.64 6.82 20.69
C SER A 443 28.08 6.34 20.85
N LYS A 444 28.34 5.08 20.50
CA LYS A 444 29.67 4.52 20.67
C LYS A 444 30.72 5.27 19.85
N THR A 445 30.42 5.61 18.59
CA THR A 445 31.35 6.40 17.75
C THR A 445 31.66 7.75 18.39
N GLU A 446 30.66 8.44 18.96
CA GLU A 446 30.87 9.74 19.60
C GLU A 446 31.62 9.66 20.93
N LEU A 447 31.45 8.58 21.70
CA LEU A 447 32.23 8.33 22.90
C LEU A 447 33.71 8.12 22.55
N LEU A 448 33.99 7.23 21.60
CA LEU A 448 35.35 6.83 21.23
C LEU A 448 36.15 7.92 20.51
N LYS A 449 35.48 8.89 19.86
CA LYS A 449 36.13 10.09 19.29
C LYS A 449 36.87 10.91 20.34
N ALA A 450 36.32 11.01 21.55
CA ALA A 450 36.88 11.82 22.63
C ALA A 450 37.83 11.02 23.52
N ASP A 451 37.50 9.75 23.77
CA ASP A 451 38.23 8.87 24.66
C ASP A 451 38.05 7.41 24.21
N PRO A 452 39.11 6.75 23.71
CA PRO A 452 39.07 5.34 23.30
C PRO A 452 38.67 4.37 24.42
N ASP A 453 38.86 4.76 25.68
CA ASP A 453 38.54 3.97 26.87
C ASP A 453 37.22 4.43 27.53
N ALA A 454 36.44 5.28 26.84
CA ALA A 454 35.21 5.83 27.37
C ALA A 454 34.23 4.72 27.82
N PRO A 455 33.65 4.81 29.03
CA PRO A 455 32.63 3.87 29.46
C PRO A 455 31.37 4.01 28.59
N ASN A 456 30.77 2.87 28.20
CA ASN A 456 29.50 2.86 27.45
C ASN A 456 28.30 3.24 28.33
N ASN A 457 27.17 3.60 27.72
CA ASN A 457 25.99 4.11 28.44
C ASN A 457 25.35 3.08 29.38
N SER A 458 25.23 1.84 28.91
CA SER A 458 24.72 0.68 29.67
C SER A 458 25.80 -0.37 29.97
N GLU A 459 27.08 -0.02 29.76
CA GLU A 459 28.29 -0.85 29.88
C GLU A 459 28.29 -2.15 29.08
N GLY A 460 27.52 -3.17 29.49
CA GLY A 460 27.61 -4.53 28.97
C GLY A 460 26.85 -4.74 27.67
N TYR A 461 25.66 -4.14 27.55
CA TYR A 461 24.83 -4.29 26.35
C TYR A 461 25.39 -3.48 25.17
N ASP A 462 25.96 -2.30 25.44
CA ASP A 462 26.37 -1.40 24.37
C ASP A 462 27.69 -1.75 23.68
N ARG A 463 28.57 -2.53 24.32
CA ARG A 463 29.94 -2.77 23.80
C ARG A 463 29.96 -3.35 22.38
N HIS A 464 29.06 -4.28 22.08
CA HIS A 464 29.14 -5.10 20.86
C HIS A 464 27.88 -5.04 20.00
N VAL A 465 26.89 -4.22 20.37
CA VAL A 465 25.67 -4.03 19.56
C VAL A 465 26.00 -3.17 18.35
N LEU A 466 25.96 -3.77 17.15
CA LEU A 466 26.27 -3.08 15.88
C LEU A 466 25.44 -1.82 15.65
N ALA A 467 24.23 -1.80 16.17
CA ALA A 467 23.31 -0.69 16.06
C ALA A 467 23.74 0.55 16.90
N ASN A 468 24.58 0.36 17.94
CA ASN A 468 25.09 1.41 18.84
C ASN A 468 26.22 2.25 18.26
N GLU A 469 26.75 1.87 17.09
CA GLU A 469 27.86 2.57 16.48
C GLU A 469 27.49 4.05 16.20
N GLY A 470 26.35 4.29 15.56
CA GLY A 470 25.89 5.65 15.27
C GLY A 470 24.78 6.17 16.20
N PHE A 471 24.15 5.31 17.00
CA PHE A 471 22.91 5.63 17.69
C PHE A 471 22.98 5.36 19.19
N VAL A 472 22.10 6.04 19.92
CA VAL A 472 21.72 5.79 21.31
C VAL A 472 20.32 5.21 21.33
N PHE A 473 20.11 4.15 22.10
CA PHE A 473 18.81 3.49 22.20
C PHE A 473 18.00 3.95 23.41
N PHE A 474 16.71 4.12 23.15
CA PHE A 474 15.69 4.32 24.16
C PHE A 474 14.54 3.36 23.89
N PHE A 475 13.73 3.07 24.91
CA PHE A 475 12.43 2.46 24.72
C PHE A 475 11.34 3.52 24.82
N LEU A 476 10.35 3.46 23.93
CA LEU A 476 9.14 4.24 24.11
C LEU A 476 8.25 3.52 25.14
N GLU A 477 7.95 4.19 26.25
CA GLU A 477 7.17 3.64 27.35
C GLU A 477 6.12 4.63 27.85
N ALA A 478 5.13 4.10 28.58
CA ALA A 478 4.18 4.95 29.29
C ALA A 478 4.86 5.65 30.49
N PRO A 479 4.44 6.87 30.84
CA PRO A 479 4.92 7.56 32.03
C PRO A 479 4.73 6.72 33.29
N GLY A 480 5.78 6.60 34.10
CA GLY A 480 5.72 5.84 35.34
C GLY A 480 5.51 4.34 35.17
N SER A 481 5.74 3.79 33.96
CA SER A 481 5.77 2.34 33.73
C SER A 481 6.68 1.63 34.73
N GLU A 482 6.37 0.39 35.05
CA GLU A 482 7.29 -0.45 35.84
C GLU A 482 8.65 -0.57 35.13
N PHE A 483 9.71 -0.69 35.92
CA PHE A 483 11.03 -1.00 35.38
C PHE A 483 10.97 -2.34 34.66
N ARG A 484 11.48 -2.37 33.43
CA ARG A 484 11.68 -3.63 32.71
C ARG A 484 12.59 -4.56 33.55
N ASP A 485 12.25 -5.84 33.62
CA ASP A 485 13.02 -6.79 34.46
C ASP A 485 14.49 -6.96 34.04
N THR A 486 15.26 -7.39 35.04
CA THR A 486 16.67 -7.82 35.18
C THR A 486 17.70 -7.59 34.07
N ARG A 487 17.34 -7.68 32.78
CA ARG A 487 18.27 -7.39 31.67
C ARG A 487 18.58 -5.90 31.51
N PHE A 488 17.71 -5.05 32.05
CA PHE A 488 17.88 -3.60 32.04
C PHE A 488 18.31 -3.14 33.43
N GLY A 489 19.23 -2.17 33.46
CA GLY A 489 19.89 -1.77 34.71
C GLY A 489 18.95 -1.10 35.72
N LYS A 490 19.48 -0.79 36.90
CA LYS A 490 18.69 -0.36 38.07
C LYS A 490 18.24 1.10 38.00
N VAL A 491 18.75 1.87 37.05
CA VAL A 491 18.44 3.29 36.89
C VAL A 491 17.95 3.52 35.46
N ARG A 492 16.97 4.41 35.30
CA ARG A 492 16.55 4.87 33.98
C ARG A 492 16.42 6.38 33.91
N PHE A 493 16.72 6.92 32.73
CA PHE A 493 16.45 8.29 32.36
C PHE A 493 15.18 8.34 31.53
N GLU A 494 14.23 9.18 31.92
CA GLU A 494 12.97 9.41 31.23
C GLU A 494 12.97 10.79 30.58
N ILE A 495 12.88 10.85 29.25
CA ILE A 495 12.70 12.10 28.51
C ILE A 495 11.26 12.11 27.97
N PRO A 496 10.42 13.11 28.29
CA PRO A 496 9.10 13.24 27.67
C PRO A 496 9.22 13.23 26.14
N LEU A 497 8.37 12.48 25.44
CA LEU A 497 8.39 12.40 23.98
C LEU A 497 8.35 13.79 23.34
N ALA A 498 7.50 14.68 23.88
CA ALA A 498 7.32 16.06 23.43
C ALA A 498 8.58 16.94 23.58
N ASP A 499 9.48 16.61 24.50
CA ASP A 499 10.76 17.31 24.72
C ASP A 499 11.94 16.54 24.11
N SER A 500 11.68 15.40 23.48
CA SER A 500 12.72 14.50 23.00
C SER A 500 13.15 14.83 21.57
N PRO A 501 14.43 14.61 21.22
CA PRO A 501 14.89 14.71 19.84
C PRO A 501 14.37 13.57 18.95
N LEU A 502 13.54 12.64 19.44
CA LEU A 502 13.11 11.49 18.64
C LEU A 502 12.27 11.91 17.43
N GLU A 503 11.40 12.90 17.61
CA GLU A 503 10.53 13.35 16.52
C GLU A 503 11.27 14.16 15.45
N SER A 504 12.35 14.86 15.82
CA SER A 504 13.12 15.69 14.88
C SER A 504 14.37 15.00 14.35
N GLN A 505 15.00 14.15 15.16
CA GLN A 505 16.33 13.59 14.94
C GLN A 505 16.37 12.05 14.92
N GLY A 506 15.33 11.37 15.38
CA GLY A 506 15.36 9.92 15.53
C GLY A 506 14.35 9.18 14.66
N TRP A 507 14.29 7.88 14.91
CA TRP A 507 13.26 7.01 14.37
C TRP A 507 12.94 5.90 15.37
N LEU A 508 11.81 5.24 15.16
CA LEU A 508 11.24 4.22 16.03
C LEU A 508 11.13 2.90 15.27
N MET A 509 11.73 1.85 15.81
CA MET A 509 11.46 0.47 15.41
C MET A 509 10.33 -0.08 16.29
N LEU A 510 9.29 -0.66 15.69
CA LEU A 510 8.14 -1.25 16.38
C LEU A 510 8.43 -2.63 16.99
N SER A 511 9.70 -3.00 17.07
CA SER A 511 10.25 -4.18 17.73
C SER A 511 11.64 -3.90 18.29
N ASP A 512 12.17 -4.85 19.08
CA ASP A 512 13.58 -4.83 19.47
C ASP A 512 14.46 -4.92 18.22
N PHE A 513 15.28 -3.91 17.96
CA PHE A 513 16.08 -3.82 16.74
C PHE A 513 17.07 -4.99 16.60
N ALA A 514 17.75 -5.35 17.69
CA ALA A 514 18.82 -6.33 17.67
C ALA A 514 18.27 -7.76 17.66
N GLN A 515 17.28 -8.03 18.50
CA GLN A 515 16.75 -9.38 18.71
C GLN A 515 15.53 -9.68 17.84
N ARG A 516 14.95 -8.65 17.20
CA ARG A 516 13.69 -8.73 16.45
C ARG A 516 12.59 -9.36 17.28
N GLU A 517 12.59 -9.04 18.57
CA GLU A 517 11.78 -9.73 19.57
C GLU A 517 10.42 -9.02 19.74
N TYR A 518 9.35 -9.75 19.44
CA TYR A 518 7.99 -9.38 19.82
C TYR A 518 7.53 -10.22 21.01
N PRO A 519 6.72 -9.68 21.93
CA PRO A 519 6.09 -10.49 22.96
C PRO A 519 5.11 -11.51 22.34
N THR A 520 5.20 -12.74 22.81
CA THR A 520 4.20 -13.79 22.60
C THR A 520 3.07 -13.59 23.60
N ILE A 521 1.83 -13.70 23.15
CA ILE A 521 0.64 -13.52 24.01
C ILE A 521 -0.11 -14.84 24.11
N HIS A 522 -0.44 -15.21 25.34
CA HIS A 522 -1.37 -16.29 25.66
C HIS A 522 -2.54 -15.77 26.48
N ALA A 523 -3.67 -16.46 26.41
CA ALA A 523 -4.87 -16.18 27.19
C ALA A 523 -5.28 -17.37 28.06
N LYS A 524 -6.17 -17.13 29.01
CA LYS A 524 -6.83 -18.20 29.74
C LYS A 524 -7.92 -18.82 28.86
N PRO A 525 -7.99 -20.16 28.72
CA PRO A 525 -9.08 -20.79 27.98
C PRO A 525 -10.47 -20.47 28.54
N THR A 526 -10.56 -20.28 29.86
CA THR A 526 -11.80 -19.95 30.58
C THR A 526 -12.16 -18.46 30.56
N ASP A 527 -11.19 -17.59 30.26
CA ASP A 527 -11.37 -16.15 30.12
C ASP A 527 -10.43 -15.63 29.03
N PRO A 528 -10.83 -15.73 27.74
CA PRO A 528 -9.97 -15.37 26.62
C PRO A 528 -9.55 -13.89 26.56
N ALA A 529 -10.20 -13.02 27.34
CA ALA A 529 -9.82 -11.61 27.48
C ALA A 529 -8.69 -11.41 28.50
N ALA A 530 -8.48 -12.36 29.43
CA ALA A 530 -7.36 -12.36 30.36
C ALA A 530 -6.10 -12.93 29.71
N THR A 531 -5.14 -12.05 29.43
CA THR A 531 -3.89 -12.39 28.74
C THR A 531 -2.66 -12.27 29.62
N ARG A 532 -1.60 -12.97 29.21
CA ARG A 532 -0.23 -12.80 29.69
C ARG A 532 0.71 -12.80 28.50
N SER A 533 1.57 -11.78 28.44
CA SER A 533 2.65 -11.71 27.47
C SER A 533 3.94 -12.29 28.03
N GLN A 534 4.79 -12.80 27.15
CA GLN A 534 6.13 -13.25 27.49
C GLN A 534 7.07 -12.95 26.34
N LEU A 535 8.30 -12.60 26.69
CA LEU A 535 9.39 -12.47 25.73
C LEU A 535 10.00 -13.84 25.43
N PRO A 536 10.15 -14.23 24.15
CA PRO A 536 10.78 -15.49 23.75
C PRO A 536 12.19 -15.69 24.35
N THR A 537 12.97 -14.62 24.54
CA THR A 537 14.31 -14.69 25.13
C THR A 537 14.31 -14.93 26.64
N ARG A 538 13.17 -14.77 27.32
CA ARG A 538 13.07 -15.00 28.77
C ARG A 538 12.74 -16.45 29.07
N ARG A 539 13.54 -17.05 29.97
CA ARG A 539 13.41 -18.45 30.44
C ARG A 539 12.26 -18.71 31.42
N GLU A 540 11.42 -17.70 31.70
CA GLU A 540 10.27 -17.88 32.57
C GLU A 540 9.30 -18.89 31.95
N LYS A 541 8.61 -19.69 32.76
CA LYS A 541 7.56 -20.57 32.24
C LYS A 541 6.25 -19.80 32.19
N MET A 542 5.56 -19.83 31.06
CA MET A 542 4.18 -19.36 30.99
C MET A 542 3.35 -20.15 32.03
N PRO A 543 2.60 -19.49 32.93
CA PRO A 543 1.75 -20.19 33.89
C PRO A 543 0.74 -21.07 33.16
N ALA A 544 0.44 -22.23 33.74
CA ALA A 544 -0.39 -23.25 33.10
C ALA A 544 -1.81 -22.75 32.79
N GLU A 545 -2.31 -21.77 33.54
CA GLU A 545 -3.62 -21.17 33.27
C GLU A 545 -3.67 -20.33 31.99
N PHE A 546 -2.54 -19.86 31.44
CA PHE A 546 -2.45 -19.12 30.18
C PHE A 546 -2.00 -20.04 29.04
N SER A 547 -2.81 -21.04 28.72
CA SER A 547 -2.47 -22.09 27.74
C SER A 547 -3.01 -21.86 26.34
N LEU A 548 -3.87 -20.86 26.11
CA LEU A 548 -4.42 -20.56 24.79
C LEU A 548 -3.49 -19.59 24.01
N PRO A 549 -2.84 -20.01 22.90
CA PRO A 549 -2.00 -19.11 22.12
C PRO A 549 -2.82 -18.04 21.41
N VAL A 550 -2.41 -16.77 21.54
CA VAL A 550 -3.11 -15.62 20.94
C VAL A 550 -2.28 -14.97 19.86
N ARG A 551 -0.99 -14.73 20.11
CA ARG A 551 -0.10 -14.08 19.15
C ARG A 551 1.33 -14.55 19.33
N ASN A 552 2.02 -14.82 18.24
CA ASN A 552 3.43 -15.21 18.26
C ASN A 552 4.16 -14.68 17.04
N PHE A 553 5.41 -14.26 17.21
CA PHE A 553 6.30 -13.93 16.10
C PHE A 553 7.27 -15.08 15.84
N ASP A 554 7.25 -15.58 14.62
CA ASP A 554 8.22 -16.56 14.11
C ASP A 554 9.24 -15.79 13.27
N LEU A 555 10.43 -15.66 13.85
CA LEU A 555 11.60 -15.13 13.16
C LEU A 555 12.02 -16.16 12.12
N GLY A 556 12.08 -15.76 10.85
CA GLY A 556 12.32 -16.68 9.71
C GLY A 556 13.68 -17.41 9.70
N ALA A 557 14.42 -17.41 10.81
CA ALA A 557 15.74 -17.99 10.96
C ALA A 557 15.76 -19.45 10.50
N GLY A 558 16.73 -19.80 9.66
CA GLY A 558 16.88 -21.14 9.08
C GLY A 558 15.97 -21.44 7.87
N LYS A 559 15.17 -20.48 7.40
CA LYS A 559 14.33 -20.62 6.19
C LYS A 559 14.94 -19.99 4.93
N ALA A 560 15.93 -19.11 5.08
CA ALA A 560 16.62 -18.44 3.98
C ALA A 560 17.88 -19.21 3.55
N ASP A 561 18.20 -19.14 2.26
CA ASP A 561 19.48 -19.58 1.73
C ASP A 561 20.50 -18.47 1.99
N VAL A 562 21.43 -18.72 2.92
CA VAL A 562 22.37 -17.72 3.41
C VAL A 562 23.77 -18.11 2.95
N ASP A 563 24.46 -17.18 2.27
CA ASP A 563 25.88 -17.32 1.95
C ASP A 563 26.72 -17.20 3.23
N LEU A 564 26.79 -18.32 3.96
CA LEU A 564 27.46 -18.41 5.25
C LEU A 564 28.97 -18.20 5.10
N GLU A 565 29.55 -18.55 3.96
CA GLU A 565 30.98 -18.37 3.70
C GLU A 565 31.33 -16.88 3.65
N LYS A 566 30.60 -16.08 2.86
CA LYS A 566 30.77 -14.62 2.80
C LYS A 566 30.57 -13.97 4.16
N ILE A 567 29.56 -14.39 4.93
CA ILE A 567 29.29 -13.81 6.26
C ILE A 567 30.40 -14.18 7.25
N LEU A 568 30.92 -15.41 7.22
CA LEU A 568 32.05 -15.83 8.05
C LEU A 568 33.33 -15.08 7.68
N GLU A 569 33.55 -14.79 6.40
CA GLU A 569 34.70 -13.99 5.96
C GLU A 569 34.64 -12.56 6.51
N LEU A 570 33.48 -11.91 6.46
CA LEU A 570 33.26 -10.60 7.08
C LEU A 570 33.44 -10.65 8.61
N SER A 571 32.95 -11.70 9.26
CA SER A 571 33.13 -11.92 10.70
C SER A 571 34.62 -12.03 11.09
N LYS A 572 35.44 -12.70 10.26
CA LYS A 572 36.90 -12.83 10.48
C LYS A 572 37.69 -11.53 10.27
N GLN A 573 37.15 -10.59 9.51
CA GLN A 573 37.77 -9.27 9.32
C GLN A 573 37.56 -8.35 10.53
N GLU A 574 36.65 -8.69 11.43
CA GLU A 574 36.38 -7.92 12.64
C GLU A 574 37.36 -8.31 13.76
N PRO A 575 38.22 -7.40 14.22
CA PRO A 575 39.19 -7.69 15.29
C PRO A 575 38.55 -8.00 16.64
N ASP A 576 37.33 -7.52 16.90
CA ASP A 576 36.57 -7.85 18.12
C ASP A 576 35.73 -9.12 17.90
N GLU A 577 36.11 -10.23 18.54
CA GLU A 577 35.45 -11.53 18.40
C GLU A 577 33.94 -11.51 18.73
N GLN A 578 33.53 -10.73 19.75
CA GLN A 578 32.13 -10.63 20.13
C GLN A 578 31.34 -9.84 19.09
N ARG A 579 31.93 -8.77 18.56
CA ARG A 579 31.36 -8.01 17.45
C ARG A 579 31.28 -8.86 16.19
N GLY A 580 32.33 -9.62 15.85
CA GLY A 580 32.34 -10.57 14.73
C GLY A 580 31.19 -11.59 14.83
N SER A 581 30.89 -12.06 16.04
CA SER A 581 29.74 -12.93 16.30
C SER A 581 28.39 -12.24 16.09
N GLN A 582 28.29 -10.94 16.44
CA GLN A 582 27.10 -10.14 16.18
C GLN A 582 26.88 -9.85 14.68
N ILE A 583 27.96 -9.69 13.90
CA ILE A 583 27.89 -9.58 12.44
C ILE A 583 27.22 -10.82 11.84
N LEU A 584 27.71 -12.00 12.25
CA LEU A 584 27.16 -13.28 11.81
C LEU A 584 25.67 -13.37 12.16
N TYR A 585 25.31 -13.13 13.43
CA TYR A 585 23.93 -13.17 13.87
C TYR A 585 23.02 -12.19 13.11
N ALA A 586 23.38 -10.90 13.05
CA ALA A 586 22.57 -9.87 12.44
C ALA A 586 22.33 -10.11 10.94
N LYS A 587 23.37 -10.52 10.20
CA LYS A 587 23.24 -10.81 8.76
C LYS A 587 22.36 -12.03 8.50
N THR A 588 22.49 -13.10 9.28
CA THR A 588 21.59 -14.26 9.17
C THR A 588 20.14 -13.88 9.47
N GLN A 589 19.89 -13.08 10.52
CA GLN A 589 18.53 -12.70 10.88
C GLN A 589 17.84 -11.81 9.85
N ALA A 590 18.63 -11.00 9.16
CA ALA A 590 18.08 -10.15 8.14
C ALA A 590 17.93 -10.83 6.79
N ALA A 591 18.80 -11.78 6.43
CA ALA A 591 18.55 -12.68 5.29
C ALA A 591 17.24 -13.47 5.49
N ALA A 592 16.98 -13.90 6.72
CA ALA A 592 15.74 -14.56 7.12
C ALA A 592 14.50 -13.63 7.21
N ASP A 593 14.66 -12.32 7.03
CA ASP A 593 13.59 -11.35 7.24
C ASP A 593 12.39 -11.58 6.32
N GLU A 594 12.63 -12.01 5.08
CA GLU A 594 11.57 -12.24 4.11
C GLU A 594 10.58 -13.35 4.52
N HIS A 595 11.00 -14.24 5.43
CA HIS A 595 10.20 -15.35 5.98
C HIS A 595 9.66 -15.07 7.38
N SER A 596 9.94 -13.90 7.95
CA SER A 596 9.49 -13.53 9.28
C SER A 596 7.97 -13.30 9.28
N THR A 597 7.28 -13.92 10.24
CA THR A 597 5.82 -14.04 10.22
C THR A 597 5.23 -13.78 11.61
N MET A 598 4.21 -12.92 11.67
CA MET A 598 3.37 -12.77 12.85
C MET A 598 2.16 -13.71 12.73
N THR A 599 2.02 -14.60 13.70
CA THR A 599 0.92 -15.56 13.82
C THR A 599 -0.08 -15.08 14.87
N TYR A 600 -1.37 -15.20 14.56
CA TYR A 600 -2.49 -14.93 15.45
C TYR A 600 -3.33 -16.20 15.62
N GLY A 601 -3.71 -16.51 16.85
CA GLY A 601 -4.49 -17.69 17.21
C GLY A 601 -3.75 -19.03 17.01
N SER A 602 -4.52 -20.12 17.03
CA SER A 602 -4.02 -21.48 16.85
C SER A 602 -5.05 -22.39 16.16
N GLY A 603 -4.61 -23.54 15.65
CA GLY A 603 -5.49 -24.54 15.03
C GLY A 603 -6.25 -23.97 13.83
N ALA A 604 -7.55 -24.26 13.72
CA ALA A 604 -8.39 -23.83 12.61
C ALA A 604 -8.58 -22.30 12.49
N ARG A 605 -8.31 -21.54 13.56
CA ARG A 605 -8.39 -20.07 13.56
C ARG A 605 -7.03 -19.39 13.40
N LYS A 606 -5.96 -20.15 13.10
CA LYS A 606 -4.62 -19.59 12.90
C LYS A 606 -4.61 -18.64 11.68
N LYS A 607 -4.08 -17.44 11.86
CA LYS A 607 -3.82 -16.46 10.78
C LYS A 607 -2.35 -16.06 10.81
N GLU A 608 -1.76 -15.87 9.64
CA GLU A 608 -0.35 -15.52 9.48
C GLU A 608 -0.21 -14.29 8.60
N TYR A 609 0.65 -13.36 9.01
CA TYR A 609 0.97 -12.14 8.28
C TYR A 609 2.47 -11.98 8.19
N LYS A 610 2.98 -11.59 7.02
CA LYS A 610 4.40 -11.24 6.87
C LYS A 610 4.72 -10.05 7.78
N GLU A 611 5.81 -10.15 8.52
CA GLU A 611 6.23 -9.16 9.50
C GLU A 611 7.72 -8.89 9.34
N ARG A 612 8.04 -8.07 8.34
CA ARG A 612 9.41 -7.75 7.93
C ARG A 612 9.99 -6.64 8.80
N LEU A 613 11.30 -6.62 8.98
CA LEU A 613 12.00 -5.62 9.79
C LEU A 613 11.74 -4.20 9.28
N ARG A 614 11.81 -3.99 7.97
CA ARG A 614 11.50 -2.68 7.34
C ARG A 614 10.05 -2.24 7.52
N SER A 615 9.12 -3.17 7.74
CA SER A 615 7.68 -2.90 7.92
C SER A 615 7.35 -2.32 9.29
N ASN A 616 8.38 -2.10 10.11
CA ASN A 616 8.27 -1.73 11.51
C ASN A 616 9.02 -0.43 11.84
N THR A 617 9.32 0.38 10.82
CA THR A 617 10.00 1.67 10.99
C THR A 617 8.97 2.80 10.95
N LEU A 618 9.02 3.70 11.94
CA LEU A 618 8.31 4.98 11.96
C LEU A 618 9.29 6.11 12.24
N ARG A 619 9.03 7.30 11.71
CA ARG A 619 9.94 8.44 11.86
C ARG A 619 9.19 9.75 12.08
N GLY A 620 9.71 10.57 12.98
CA GLY A 620 9.22 11.91 13.23
C GLY A 620 7.72 12.00 13.45
N ARG A 621 7.05 12.91 12.72
CA ARG A 621 5.59 13.14 12.82
C ARG A 621 4.72 11.90 12.60
N ASP A 622 5.28 10.84 12.00
CA ASP A 622 4.57 9.59 11.75
C ASP A 622 4.61 8.63 12.95
N ILE A 623 5.41 8.90 13.98
CA ILE A 623 5.57 7.99 15.12
C ILE A 623 4.23 7.76 15.83
N VAL A 624 3.58 8.82 16.32
CA VAL A 624 2.31 8.68 17.04
C VAL A 624 1.21 8.14 16.12
N PRO A 625 0.95 8.70 14.93
CA PRO A 625 -0.07 8.16 14.03
C PRO A 625 0.22 6.72 13.60
N GLY A 626 1.46 6.36 13.31
CA GLY A 626 1.83 5.00 12.92
C GLY A 626 1.69 3.98 14.03
N LEU A 627 1.94 4.35 15.30
CA LEU A 627 1.65 3.49 16.45
C LEU A 627 0.15 3.28 16.64
N VAL A 628 -0.66 4.31 16.37
CA VAL A 628 -2.12 4.21 16.36
C VAL A 628 -2.60 3.30 15.23
N ASP A 629 -2.13 3.52 14.01
CA ASP A 629 -2.41 2.68 12.84
C ASP A 629 -2.07 1.22 13.15
N ARG A 630 -0.91 0.99 13.79
CA ARG A 630 -0.49 -0.34 14.23
C ARG A 630 -1.42 -0.93 15.28
N ALA A 631 -1.82 -0.17 16.30
CA ALA A 631 -2.72 -0.64 17.35
C ALA A 631 -4.09 -1.03 16.78
N VAL A 632 -4.66 -0.22 15.89
CA VAL A 632 -5.92 -0.51 15.20
C VAL A 632 -5.79 -1.80 14.39
N LEU A 633 -4.71 -1.95 13.63
CA LEU A 633 -4.47 -3.14 12.82
C LEU A 633 -4.29 -4.41 13.70
N GLU A 634 -3.59 -4.31 14.83
CA GLU A 634 -3.46 -5.40 15.80
C GLU A 634 -4.83 -5.79 16.39
N ILE A 635 -5.66 -4.83 16.79
CA ILE A 635 -7.02 -5.09 17.30
C ILE A 635 -7.86 -5.79 16.23
N MET A 636 -7.82 -5.33 14.98
CA MET A 636 -8.53 -5.97 13.86
C MET A 636 -8.06 -7.41 13.60
N ARG A 637 -6.75 -7.68 13.67
CA ARG A 637 -6.21 -9.03 13.53
C ARG A 637 -6.58 -9.93 14.71
N LEU A 638 -6.59 -9.38 15.92
CA LEU A 638 -7.02 -10.10 17.12
C LEU A 638 -8.52 -10.40 17.11
N GLU A 639 -9.36 -9.52 16.56
CA GLU A 639 -10.81 -9.72 16.46
C GLU A 639 -11.16 -11.01 15.70
N GLU A 640 -10.39 -11.36 14.66
CA GLU A 640 -10.59 -12.59 13.89
C GLU A 640 -10.34 -13.88 14.69
N VAL A 641 -9.47 -13.83 15.70
CA VAL A 641 -8.98 -15.05 16.39
C VAL A 641 -9.34 -15.11 17.88
N ASN A 642 -9.46 -13.95 18.53
CA ASN A 642 -9.78 -13.75 19.94
C ASN A 642 -10.63 -12.47 20.12
N PRO A 643 -11.94 -12.53 19.78
CA PRO A 643 -12.82 -11.37 19.84
C PRO A 643 -12.98 -10.82 21.27
N ALA A 644 -12.94 -11.68 22.30
CA ALA A 644 -13.05 -11.24 23.69
C ALA A 644 -11.89 -10.31 24.10
N LEU A 645 -10.67 -10.62 23.66
CA LEU A 645 -9.53 -9.72 23.85
C LEU A 645 -9.69 -8.45 23.01
N ALA A 646 -10.07 -8.56 21.74
CA ALA A 646 -10.27 -7.39 20.88
C ALA A 646 -11.29 -6.41 21.47
N ASP A 647 -12.42 -6.92 21.97
CA ASP A 647 -13.45 -6.12 22.62
C ASP A 647 -12.95 -5.46 23.91
N ARG A 648 -12.16 -6.18 24.71
CA ARG A 648 -11.48 -5.58 25.86
C ARG A 648 -10.58 -4.42 25.43
N LEU A 649 -9.76 -4.60 24.38
CA LEU A 649 -8.83 -3.56 23.89
C LEU A 649 -9.55 -2.34 23.33
N LYS A 650 -10.66 -2.52 22.59
CA LYS A 650 -11.49 -1.40 22.07
C LYS A 650 -12.08 -0.54 23.19
N ASN A 651 -12.38 -1.15 24.34
CA ASN A 651 -13.01 -0.48 25.48
C ASN A 651 -12.02 0.05 26.52
N MET A 652 -10.71 -0.15 26.32
CA MET A 652 -9.69 0.43 27.20
C MET A 652 -9.64 1.95 27.06
N SER A 653 -9.30 2.63 28.16
CA SER A 653 -8.86 4.03 28.06
C SER A 653 -7.59 4.13 27.20
N GLY A 654 -7.31 5.31 26.63
CA GLY A 654 -6.12 5.53 25.83
C GLY A 654 -4.82 5.14 26.57
N THR A 655 -4.75 5.40 27.88
CA THR A 655 -3.59 5.04 28.72
C THR A 655 -3.45 3.54 28.92
N GLU A 656 -4.55 2.82 29.19
CA GLU A 656 -4.53 1.36 29.33
C GLU A 656 -4.14 0.68 28.01
N LEU A 657 -4.68 1.17 26.89
CA LEU A 657 -4.35 0.65 25.58
C LEU A 657 -2.90 0.95 25.19
N MET A 658 -2.40 2.15 25.50
CA MET A 658 -0.98 2.50 25.31
C MET A 658 -0.08 1.56 26.11
N ASN A 659 -0.39 1.31 27.39
CA ASN A 659 0.37 0.39 28.23
C ASN A 659 0.43 -1.01 27.61
N PHE A 660 -0.71 -1.53 27.18
CA PHE A 660 -0.80 -2.84 26.52
C PHE A 660 0.00 -2.86 25.21
N LEU A 661 -0.14 -1.82 24.37
CA LEU A 661 0.57 -1.72 23.10
C LEU A 661 2.09 -1.72 23.29
N LEU A 662 2.59 -0.86 24.19
CA LEU A 662 4.04 -0.67 24.38
C LEU A 662 4.69 -1.80 25.18
N LYS A 663 3.96 -2.48 26.07
CA LYS A 663 4.50 -3.58 26.90
C LYS A 663 4.26 -4.94 26.26
N ASP A 664 3.02 -5.21 25.87
CA ASP A 664 2.55 -6.55 25.52
C ASP A 664 2.50 -6.80 24.01
N LEU A 665 2.54 -5.77 23.16
CA LEU A 665 2.51 -5.92 21.70
C LEU A 665 3.81 -5.55 20.98
N LEU A 666 4.37 -4.37 21.16
CA LEU A 666 5.41 -3.87 20.24
C LEU A 666 6.78 -3.67 20.89
N ARG A 667 6.81 -3.20 22.14
CA ARG A 667 8.05 -2.77 22.82
C ARG A 667 8.94 -1.90 21.94
N PRO A 668 8.43 -0.76 21.43
CA PRO A 668 9.14 0.03 20.43
C PRO A 668 10.47 0.57 20.95
N GLN A 669 11.49 0.51 20.10
CA GLN A 669 12.83 0.96 20.38
C GLN A 669 13.15 2.18 19.52
N ALA A 670 13.48 3.28 20.19
CA ALA A 670 13.85 4.54 19.58
C ALA A 670 15.36 4.59 19.35
N MET A 671 15.75 5.12 18.20
CA MET A 671 17.14 5.25 17.76
C MET A 671 17.44 6.72 17.53
N LEU A 672 18.28 7.27 18.39
CA LEU A 672 18.67 8.67 18.40
C LEU A 672 20.13 8.79 17.97
N PRO A 673 20.46 9.57 16.94
CA PRO A 673 21.80 9.65 16.39
C PRO A 673 22.73 10.42 17.32
N ASN A 674 24.01 10.05 17.30
CA ASN A 674 25.10 10.76 17.98
C ASN A 674 24.87 10.99 19.47
N SER A 675 24.32 12.13 19.86
CA SER A 675 24.26 12.56 21.24
C SER A 675 22.87 13.08 21.61
N VAL A 676 22.43 12.76 22.82
CA VAL A 676 21.12 13.13 23.36
C VAL A 676 21.31 13.94 24.63
N ASP A 677 20.77 15.15 24.66
CA ASP A 677 20.78 16.01 25.85
C ASP A 677 19.88 15.41 26.95
N LEU A 678 20.40 15.36 28.18
CA LEU A 678 19.68 14.87 29.36
C LEU A 678 19.12 16.00 30.24
N SER A 679 19.22 17.26 29.83
CA SER A 679 18.78 18.40 30.64
C SER A 679 17.30 18.36 31.03
N LYS A 680 16.48 17.70 30.21
CA LYS A 680 15.04 17.48 30.44
C LYS A 680 14.71 16.09 30.98
N ALA A 681 15.71 15.25 31.20
CA ALA A 681 15.50 13.88 31.65
C ALA A 681 15.22 13.83 33.16
N VAL A 682 14.27 12.99 33.54
CA VAL A 682 14.04 12.61 34.94
C VAL A 682 14.75 11.28 35.20
N MET A 683 15.67 11.26 36.17
CA MET A 683 16.32 10.03 36.61
C MET A 683 15.41 9.31 37.63
N ARG A 684 15.14 8.03 37.39
CA ARG A 684 14.46 7.15 38.34
C ARG A 684 15.36 5.97 38.70
N VAL A 685 15.31 5.57 39.96
CA VAL A 685 15.98 4.37 40.47
C VAL A 685 14.90 3.33 40.77
N LYS A 686 15.17 2.08 40.41
CA LYS A 686 14.30 0.96 40.73
C LYS A 686 14.22 0.85 42.26
N PRO A 687 13.00 0.90 42.85
CA PRO A 687 12.82 0.91 44.30
C PRO A 687 13.34 -0.35 44.98
#